data_AF-A0A6N7PV82-F1
#
_entry.id   AF-A0A6N7PV82-F1
#
_cell.length_a   1.000
_cell.length_b   1.000
_cell.length_c   1.000
_cell.angle_alpha   90.00
_cell.angle_beta   90.00
_cell.angle_gamma   90.00
#
_symmetry.space_group_name_H-M   'P 1'
#
loop_
_entity.id
_entity.type
_entity.pdbx_description
1 polymer ?
#
loop_
_entity_poly.entity_id
_entity_poly.type
_entity_poly.pdbx_seq_one_letter_code
_entity_poly.pdbx_strand_id
1 'polypeptide(L)'
;MYILHLSDLHVTEPGQTLDDVWMHPAQALGTLHPAPFDFVVVSGDLTQRGSADEYDELLEFAEHRVLPLVAGRERARVIFVPGNHDVDWGAEIGEPVRATTLRTAHDFDLLEQEMQRLKRSPDLSDLRIDVGRYGHLDLVKLRVGAEYNKRFANVQRFFDRFYGESLDGRGRTFDLLDANEREHWSAHVFPSEKVAFFGFNSCHRNDKYWTGACISTRAVSAARDFANGLDRDTLRVAVWHHGFTSERGRPDYLTLQDVGTLYAAGFRIGFHGHTHQESSKLVELFKSRFVIISTGSLGSAAHERPGAVGNQFSVVRLSPSTVSVEVYERDGEAGEYALEPKRKYFEVNWEPVAQAERFVKAREHTRIWSVGDDGIALVEVELRDFVAPVETPIAVLEPPYNNVQAEPRATTWRGRRDVKEEALGGGRVRFMLQGADKTERYLTWSYHLSNAVALTQAELNLLEKRDRWYPNLIDGYDVRSHVVRFESDHLTLALVFAESSGATIEDAYPMVERCYEQFGEQRWEPVEFEQERCRSHFIVGKAHVELKIPGPIVGYRYSLAYRPGGLGKEYPEAAKWTARALLERCCGKPMSLQSMSAKLTEAVGTAILKIATASPWGAQTVPITKGLLGERGSWMGMIWDASLRLLCPAFGQFWPQSWAARFACGSGVAGHAFRFNKTAAWHRDANATTSIIYQPSPDHHRLFARNYRWILCFPLRLAPEEESSLGVVGLASEEENTQVERALGHLARAICTETLDPEAAKLRRMLETVVNVVFWTLVAEAKDGLSESEQRYPRHVLKSLLSSATD
;
A
#
# COMPACT_ATOMS: atom_id res chain seq x y z
N MET A 1 6.06 15.32 3.16
CA MET A 1 7.20 16.17 3.57
C MET A 1 7.97 15.48 4.67
N TYR A 2 9.29 15.52 4.62
CA TYR A 2 10.21 15.02 5.63
C TYR A 2 10.84 16.20 6.38
N ILE A 3 10.71 16.17 7.70
CA ILE A 3 11.16 17.22 8.60
C ILE A 3 12.14 16.59 9.59
N LEU A 4 13.36 17.13 9.67
CA LEU A 4 14.28 16.80 10.76
C LEU A 4 13.94 17.69 11.96
N HIS A 5 13.63 17.10 13.10
CA HIS A 5 13.33 17.79 14.35
C HIS A 5 14.47 17.58 15.35
N LEU A 6 15.14 18.68 15.68
CA LEU A 6 16.19 18.79 16.69
C LEU A 6 15.69 19.68 17.84
N SER A 7 16.27 19.50 19.03
CA SER A 7 16.00 20.34 20.18
C SER A 7 17.17 20.26 21.16
N ASP A 8 17.27 21.25 22.06
CA ASP A 8 18.18 21.23 23.20
C ASP A 8 19.63 20.94 22.73
N LEU A 9 20.11 21.85 21.88
CA LEU A 9 21.44 21.78 21.26
C LEU A 9 22.55 22.10 22.25
N HIS A 10 22.20 22.77 23.35
CA HIS A 10 23.14 23.24 24.36
C HIS A 10 24.14 22.17 24.79
N VAL A 11 25.41 22.54 24.79
CA VAL A 11 26.52 21.66 25.17
C VAL A 11 26.86 21.92 26.63
N THR A 12 26.82 20.87 27.44
CA THR A 12 26.96 20.96 28.90
C THR A 12 28.27 20.38 29.41
N GLU A 13 28.91 19.50 28.63
CA GLU A 13 30.21 18.95 28.96
C GLU A 13 31.33 19.97 28.73
N PRO A 14 32.18 20.25 29.75
CA PRO A 14 33.27 21.20 29.61
C PRO A 14 34.25 20.81 28.50
N GLY A 15 34.44 21.70 27.51
CA GLY A 15 35.40 21.52 26.41
C GLY A 15 34.88 20.76 25.19
N GLN A 16 33.62 20.33 25.20
CA GLN A 16 32.92 19.80 24.03
C GLN A 16 32.32 20.94 23.19
N THR A 17 32.31 20.79 21.87
CA THR A 17 31.70 21.75 20.92
C THR A 17 30.41 21.20 20.30
N LEU A 18 29.60 22.08 19.68
CA LEU A 18 28.42 21.64 18.91
C LEU A 18 28.77 20.65 17.79
N ASP A 19 29.94 20.84 17.16
CA ASP A 19 30.42 19.97 16.09
C ASP A 19 30.75 18.55 16.59
N ASP A 20 31.29 18.42 17.81
CA ASP A 20 31.56 17.12 18.45
C ASP A 20 30.25 16.35 18.71
N VAL A 21 29.23 17.06 19.19
CA VAL A 21 27.89 16.49 19.44
C VAL A 21 27.22 16.05 18.12
N TRP A 22 27.43 16.79 17.04
CA TRP A 22 26.81 16.56 15.74
C TRP A 22 27.38 15.40 14.93
N MET A 23 28.63 15.00 15.19
CA MET A 23 29.33 13.96 14.41
C MET A 23 28.52 12.66 14.32
N HIS A 24 27.97 12.19 15.44
CA HIS A 24 27.21 10.94 15.50
C HIS A 24 25.81 11.04 14.85
N PRO A 25 24.99 12.08 15.11
CA PRO A 25 23.77 12.34 14.34
C PRO A 25 24.00 12.41 12.84
N ALA A 26 25.05 13.11 12.38
CA ALA A 26 25.36 13.25 10.96
C ALA A 26 25.64 11.90 10.28
N GLN A 27 26.41 11.05 10.95
CA GLN A 27 26.70 9.70 10.47
C GLN A 27 25.43 8.85 10.37
N ALA A 28 24.57 8.91 11.39
CA ALA A 28 23.30 8.20 11.40
C ALA A 28 22.37 8.69 10.28
N LEU A 29 22.23 10.01 10.11
CA LEU A 29 21.41 10.59 9.05
C LEU A 29 21.88 10.16 7.65
N GLY A 30 23.19 10.04 7.43
CA GLY A 30 23.78 9.60 6.16
C GLY A 30 23.48 8.14 5.79
N THR A 31 23.18 7.28 6.76
CA THR A 31 22.81 5.87 6.52
C THR A 31 21.30 5.65 6.53
N LEU A 32 20.56 6.48 7.24
CA LEU A 32 19.13 6.27 7.53
C LEU A 32 18.18 6.99 6.56
N HIS A 33 18.60 8.10 5.94
CA HIS A 33 17.71 8.89 5.11
C HIS A 33 18.46 9.53 3.91
N PRO A 34 17.92 9.49 2.68
CA PRO A 34 18.51 10.24 1.59
C PRO A 34 18.29 11.74 1.85
N ALA A 35 19.37 12.46 2.15
CA ALA A 35 19.37 13.93 2.12
C ALA A 35 19.00 14.43 0.71
N PRO A 36 18.34 15.60 0.57
CA PRO A 36 18.00 16.59 1.61
C PRO A 36 16.58 16.44 2.23
N PHE A 37 16.39 17.00 3.43
CA PHE A 37 15.08 17.20 4.09
C PHE A 37 14.31 18.39 3.51
N ASP A 38 12.98 18.38 3.61
CA ASP A 38 12.15 19.52 3.19
C ASP A 38 12.30 20.70 4.16
N PHE A 39 12.40 20.39 5.46
CA PHE A 39 12.56 21.37 6.54
C PHE A 39 13.42 20.81 7.68
N VAL A 40 14.08 21.70 8.42
CA VAL A 40 14.67 21.40 9.74
C VAL A 40 13.99 22.28 10.77
N VAL A 41 13.54 21.70 11.88
CA VAL A 41 12.97 22.41 13.02
C VAL A 41 13.90 22.25 14.21
N VAL A 42 14.29 23.35 14.85
CA VAL A 42 15.09 23.38 16.07
C VAL A 42 14.27 24.05 17.17
N SER A 43 13.71 23.24 18.08
CA SER A 43 12.67 23.67 19.04
C SER A 43 13.20 24.26 20.36
N GLY A 44 14.24 25.09 20.31
CA GLY A 44 14.74 25.84 21.47
C GLY A 44 15.91 25.20 22.22
N ASP A 45 16.38 25.96 23.22
CA ASP A 45 17.65 25.80 23.93
C ASP A 45 18.81 25.62 22.95
N LEU A 46 18.99 26.66 22.15
CA LEU A 46 19.99 26.71 21.09
C LEU A 46 21.41 26.86 21.66
N THR A 47 21.53 27.44 22.86
CA THR A 47 22.77 27.69 23.60
C THR A 47 22.61 27.28 25.06
N GLN A 48 23.69 27.20 25.84
CA GLN A 48 23.61 26.83 27.27
C GLN A 48 23.41 28.04 28.19
N ARG A 49 23.93 29.22 27.84
CA ARG A 49 23.89 30.41 28.71
C ARG A 49 23.37 31.66 28.00
N GLY A 50 22.98 31.57 26.74
CA GLY A 50 22.52 32.72 25.96
C GLY A 50 23.62 33.76 25.71
N SER A 51 24.90 33.37 25.76
CA SER A 51 26.02 34.29 25.59
C SER A 51 26.31 34.59 24.12
N ALA A 52 26.93 35.74 23.83
CA ALA A 52 27.23 36.13 22.46
C ALA A 52 28.17 35.14 21.74
N ASP A 53 29.16 34.60 22.46
CA ASP A 53 30.14 33.66 21.90
C ASP A 53 29.48 32.31 21.51
N GLU A 54 28.54 31.82 22.33
CA GLU A 54 27.78 30.59 22.00
C GLU A 54 26.91 30.77 20.74
N TYR A 55 26.35 31.97 20.52
CA TYR A 55 25.59 32.25 19.29
C TYR A 55 26.49 32.43 18.06
N ASP A 56 27.73 32.89 18.23
CA ASP A 56 28.71 32.92 17.16
C ASP A 56 29.09 31.49 16.73
N GLU A 57 29.30 30.57 17.68
CA GLU A 57 29.48 29.12 17.42
C GLU A 57 28.23 28.50 16.76
N LEU A 58 27.04 28.77 17.28
CA LEU A 58 25.78 28.27 16.71
C LEU A 58 25.58 28.72 15.27
N LEU A 59 25.95 29.97 14.93
CA LEU A 59 25.83 30.49 13.58
C LEU A 59 26.73 29.70 12.61
N GLU A 60 27.98 29.46 13.00
CA GLU A 60 28.90 28.64 12.20
C GLU A 60 28.35 27.21 12.04
N PHE A 61 27.86 26.61 13.12
CA PHE A 61 27.23 25.28 13.10
C PHE A 61 26.01 25.25 12.15
N ALA A 62 25.10 26.21 12.27
CA ALA A 62 23.89 26.27 11.45
C ALA A 62 24.22 26.40 9.95
N GLU A 63 25.22 27.20 9.59
CA GLU A 63 25.64 27.41 8.20
C GLU A 63 26.36 26.18 7.61
N HIS A 64 27.21 25.51 8.38
CA HIS A 64 28.07 24.44 7.87
C HIS A 64 27.50 23.03 8.05
N ARG A 65 26.58 22.82 9.01
CA ARG A 65 26.04 21.50 9.35
C ARG A 65 24.55 21.38 9.10
N VAL A 66 23.75 22.38 9.47
CA VAL A 66 22.29 22.31 9.37
C VAL A 66 21.78 22.71 7.98
N LEU A 67 22.26 23.84 7.45
CA LEU A 67 21.82 24.37 6.15
C LEU A 67 22.06 23.41 4.97
N PRO A 68 23.14 22.61 4.92
CA PRO A 68 23.32 21.60 3.88
C PRO A 68 22.29 20.46 3.90
N LEU A 69 21.55 20.28 5.01
CA LEU A 69 20.56 19.21 5.15
C LEU A 69 19.22 19.56 4.52
N VAL A 70 18.93 20.83 4.27
CA VAL A 70 17.63 21.27 3.72
C VAL A 70 17.67 21.45 2.20
N ALA A 71 16.53 21.16 1.55
CA ALA A 71 16.35 21.32 0.12
C ALA A 71 16.71 22.75 -0.33
N GLY A 72 17.55 22.85 -1.37
CA GLY A 72 17.98 24.14 -1.91
C GLY A 72 18.89 24.97 -1.01
N ARG A 73 19.27 24.46 0.18
CA ARG A 73 20.06 25.20 1.20
C ARG A 73 19.41 26.55 1.57
N GLU A 74 18.08 26.57 1.63
CA GLU A 74 17.31 27.78 1.92
C GLU A 74 17.21 28.01 3.44
N ARG A 75 17.74 29.14 3.92
CA ARG A 75 17.69 29.53 5.35
C ARG A 75 16.27 29.56 5.91
N ALA A 76 15.29 29.98 5.10
CA ALA A 76 13.88 29.99 5.48
C ALA A 76 13.31 28.61 5.87
N ARG A 77 13.91 27.51 5.38
CA ARG A 77 13.49 26.13 5.66
C ARG A 77 14.08 25.56 6.95
N VAL A 78 14.91 26.33 7.65
CA VAL A 78 15.39 26.01 8.99
C VAL A 78 14.62 26.89 9.98
N ILE A 79 13.82 26.28 10.85
CA ILE A 79 12.94 26.98 11.79
C ILE A 79 13.55 26.89 13.18
N PHE A 80 14.08 28.00 13.67
CA PHE A 80 14.56 28.16 15.05
C PHE A 80 13.53 28.87 15.93
N VAL A 81 13.42 28.45 17.19
CA VAL A 81 12.72 29.17 18.27
C VAL A 81 13.63 29.23 19.50
N PRO A 82 13.47 30.21 20.41
CA PRO A 82 14.25 30.29 21.64
C PRO A 82 13.73 29.37 22.74
N GLY A 83 14.62 28.89 23.61
CA GLY A 83 14.32 28.22 24.88
C GLY A 83 14.78 29.01 26.11
N ASN A 84 14.67 28.42 27.31
CA ASN A 84 15.00 29.11 28.57
C ASN A 84 16.52 29.31 28.75
N HIS A 85 17.36 28.47 28.15
CA HIS A 85 18.80 28.67 28.12
C HIS A 85 19.25 29.77 27.15
N ASP A 86 18.36 30.20 26.24
CA ASP A 86 18.58 31.33 25.33
C ASP A 86 18.26 32.70 25.96
N VAL A 87 17.75 32.70 27.20
CA VAL A 87 17.57 33.93 28.01
C VAL A 87 18.92 34.31 28.62
N ASP A 88 19.33 35.57 28.49
CA ASP A 88 20.47 36.09 29.25
C ASP A 88 20.06 36.31 30.71
N TRP A 89 20.34 35.32 31.56
CA TRP A 89 20.11 35.35 33.01
C TRP A 89 20.96 36.42 33.73
N GLY A 90 22.01 36.94 33.09
CA GLY A 90 22.85 38.02 33.60
C GLY A 90 22.28 39.42 33.33
N ALA A 91 21.27 39.55 32.47
CA ALA A 91 20.73 40.84 32.07
C ALA A 91 20.19 41.67 33.25
N GLU A 92 20.42 42.99 33.19
CA GLU A 92 19.92 43.95 34.17
C GLU A 92 18.46 44.34 33.89
N ILE A 93 17.56 43.43 34.24
CA ILE A 93 16.13 43.48 33.90
C ILE A 93 15.24 44.25 34.88
N GLY A 94 15.78 44.73 36.00
CA GLY A 94 14.99 45.35 37.07
C GLY A 94 15.82 46.17 38.04
N GLU A 95 15.14 46.98 38.84
CA GLU A 95 15.74 47.87 39.83
C GLU A 95 15.27 47.51 41.25
N PRO A 96 16.15 47.50 42.27
CA PRO A 96 15.75 47.24 43.64
C PRO A 96 14.76 48.28 44.18
N VAL A 97 13.65 47.83 44.77
CA VAL A 97 12.68 48.67 45.45
C VAL A 97 13.25 49.09 46.81
N ARG A 98 13.55 50.37 46.97
CA ARG A 98 14.10 50.90 48.22
C ARG A 98 12.98 51.36 49.15
N ALA A 99 12.93 50.82 50.37
CA ALA A 99 11.95 51.27 51.37
C ALA A 99 12.07 52.79 51.68
N THR A 100 13.28 53.36 51.53
CA THR A 100 13.55 54.80 51.73
C THR A 100 12.91 55.71 50.68
N THR A 101 12.44 55.16 49.56
CA THR A 101 11.70 55.91 48.54
C THR A 101 10.20 56.03 48.81
N LEU A 102 9.63 55.25 49.75
CA LEU A 102 8.23 55.34 50.16
C LEU A 102 8.08 56.43 51.21
N ARG A 103 7.29 57.48 50.94
CA ARG A 103 7.17 58.65 51.85
C ARG A 103 5.74 58.97 52.26
N THR A 104 4.75 58.45 51.55
CA THR A 104 3.34 58.75 51.75
C THR A 104 2.52 57.49 51.99
N ALA A 105 1.37 57.59 52.66
CA ALA A 105 0.45 56.48 52.85
C ALA A 105 0.03 55.85 51.50
N HIS A 106 -0.13 56.68 50.46
CA HIS A 106 -0.45 56.23 49.11
C HIS A 106 0.65 55.33 48.51
N ASP A 107 1.92 55.60 48.78
CA ASP A 107 3.04 54.77 48.31
C ASP A 107 2.99 53.37 48.93
N PHE A 108 2.60 53.28 50.21
CA PHE A 108 2.42 52.01 50.90
C PHE A 108 1.20 51.23 50.40
N ASP A 109 0.08 51.90 50.12
CA ASP A 109 -1.11 51.27 49.54
C ASP A 109 -0.82 50.67 48.16
N LEU A 110 -0.07 51.39 47.32
CA LEU A 110 0.36 50.90 46.00
C LEU A 110 1.28 49.69 46.11
N LEU A 111 2.26 49.73 47.01
CA LEU A 111 3.16 48.61 47.24
C LEU A 111 2.39 47.40 47.79
N GLU A 112 1.42 47.59 48.69
CA GLU A 112 0.56 46.52 49.17
C GLU A 112 -0.22 45.88 48.00
N GLN A 113 -0.80 46.68 47.12
CA GLN A 113 -1.51 46.18 45.93
C GLN A 113 -0.60 45.35 45.02
N GLU A 114 0.60 45.84 44.72
CA GLU A 114 1.60 45.14 43.90
C GLU A 114 2.09 43.85 44.60
N MET A 115 2.25 43.86 45.93
CA MET A 115 2.61 42.68 46.70
C MET A 115 1.50 41.63 46.74
N GLN A 116 0.25 42.06 46.89
CA GLN A 116 -0.91 41.18 46.77
C GLN A 116 -1.05 40.61 45.36
N ARG A 117 -0.60 41.34 44.33
CA ARG A 117 -0.53 40.84 42.95
C ARG A 117 0.57 39.81 42.79
N LEU A 118 1.78 40.06 43.28
CA LEU A 118 2.87 39.07 43.30
C LEU A 118 2.44 37.77 43.98
N LYS A 119 1.72 37.87 45.10
CA LYS A 119 1.22 36.70 45.83
C LYS A 119 0.16 35.91 45.06
N ARG A 120 -0.74 36.59 44.36
CA ARG A 120 -1.88 35.95 43.66
C ARG A 120 -1.53 35.45 42.26
N SER A 121 -0.67 36.18 41.56
CA SER A 121 -0.32 35.94 40.15
C SER A 121 1.13 36.39 39.92
N PRO A 122 2.11 35.62 40.43
CA PRO A 122 3.52 36.01 40.37
C PRO A 122 4.04 36.16 38.93
N ASP A 123 3.48 35.38 38.00
CA ASP A 123 3.75 35.44 36.57
C ASP A 123 3.32 36.76 35.92
N LEU A 124 2.29 37.44 36.47
CA LEU A 124 1.72 38.70 35.96
C LEU A 124 2.21 39.94 36.72
N SER A 125 3.05 39.76 37.75
CA SER A 125 3.56 40.86 38.57
C SER A 125 4.78 41.50 37.91
N ASP A 126 4.91 42.82 38.05
CA ASP A 126 6.15 43.53 37.68
C ASP A 126 7.16 43.55 38.84
N LEU A 127 6.80 42.96 39.98
CA LEU A 127 7.71 42.74 41.10
C LEU A 127 8.27 41.32 41.07
N ARG A 128 9.49 41.19 41.59
CA ARG A 128 10.21 39.95 41.80
C ARG A 128 10.84 39.95 43.19
N ILE A 129 11.09 38.75 43.73
CA ILE A 129 11.83 38.58 44.98
C ILE A 129 13.19 38.00 44.62
N ASP A 130 14.24 38.72 44.98
CA ASP A 130 15.61 38.25 44.92
C ASP A 130 16.02 37.73 46.30
N VAL A 131 16.54 36.50 46.35
CA VAL A 131 17.04 35.90 47.59
C VAL A 131 18.55 36.01 47.57
N GLY A 132 19.07 37.01 48.25
CA GLY A 132 20.51 37.25 48.29
C GLY A 132 21.27 36.10 48.95
N ARG A 133 22.57 36.03 48.67
CA ARG A 133 23.49 34.96 49.14
C ARG A 133 23.43 34.69 50.65
N TYR A 134 23.08 35.69 51.45
CA TYR A 134 22.98 35.60 52.91
C TYR A 134 21.53 35.40 53.42
N GLY A 135 20.58 35.08 52.54
CA GLY A 135 19.18 34.85 52.88
C GLY A 135 18.33 36.10 53.10
N HIS A 136 18.82 37.29 52.70
CA HIS A 136 17.99 38.50 52.67
C HIS A 136 17.06 38.47 51.45
N LEU A 137 15.87 39.04 51.60
CA LEU A 137 14.89 39.16 50.53
C LEU A 137 14.86 40.60 50.04
N ASP A 138 15.26 40.81 48.79
CA ASP A 138 15.13 42.10 48.10
C ASP A 138 13.96 42.06 47.14
N LEU A 139 13.22 43.17 47.07
CA LEU A 139 12.19 43.36 46.05
C LEU A 139 12.80 44.03 44.85
N VAL A 140 12.57 43.47 43.67
CA VAL A 140 13.05 44.01 42.39
C VAL A 140 11.84 44.37 41.54
N LYS A 141 11.80 45.61 41.05
CA LYS A 141 10.79 46.05 40.08
C LYS A 141 11.36 45.93 38.69
N LEU A 142 10.70 45.15 37.84
CA LEU A 142 11.11 44.93 36.45
C LEU A 142 11.07 46.25 35.67
N ARG A 143 12.06 46.41 34.78
CA ARG A 143 12.04 47.46 33.76
C ARG A 143 10.87 47.15 32.80
N VAL A 144 10.31 48.17 32.15
CA VAL A 144 9.12 48.01 31.29
C VAL A 144 9.52 47.97 29.82
N GLY A 145 8.83 47.15 29.03
CA GLY A 145 8.95 47.13 27.57
C GLY A 145 10.32 46.64 27.08
N ALA A 146 10.91 47.37 26.13
CA ALA A 146 12.13 46.97 25.43
C ALA A 146 13.33 46.71 26.37
N GLU A 147 13.42 47.42 27.50
CA GLU A 147 14.51 47.25 28.46
C GLU A 147 14.47 45.87 29.15
N TYR A 148 13.29 45.33 29.45
CA TYR A 148 13.14 43.97 29.98
C TYR A 148 13.47 42.91 28.92
N ASN A 149 13.19 43.22 27.66
CA ASN A 149 13.39 42.32 26.54
C ASN A 149 14.85 42.21 26.09
N LYS A 150 15.76 43.08 26.56
CA LYS A 150 17.21 42.97 26.31
C LYS A 150 17.82 41.63 26.71
N ARG A 151 17.17 40.86 27.61
CA ARG A 151 17.56 39.48 27.91
C ARG A 151 17.53 38.54 26.69
N PHE A 152 16.85 38.92 25.61
CA PHE A 152 16.83 38.19 24.34
C PHE A 152 17.73 38.81 23.27
N ALA A 153 18.55 39.81 23.59
CA ALA A 153 19.33 40.54 22.58
C ALA A 153 20.29 39.63 21.80
N ASN A 154 20.91 38.65 22.47
CA ASN A 154 21.85 37.75 21.82
C ASN A 154 21.14 36.78 20.85
N VAL A 155 20.01 36.19 21.25
CA VAL A 155 19.21 35.32 20.38
C VAL A 155 18.57 36.08 19.22
N GLN A 156 18.11 37.33 19.45
CA GLN A 156 17.61 38.19 18.37
C GLN A 156 18.72 38.49 17.35
N ARG A 157 19.92 38.84 17.81
CA ARG A 157 21.10 39.05 16.94
C ARG A 157 21.40 37.81 16.10
N PHE A 158 21.27 36.61 16.67
CA PHE A 158 21.43 35.36 15.92
C PHE A 158 20.36 35.21 14.83
N PHE A 159 19.08 35.42 15.15
CA PHE A 159 18.01 35.36 14.15
C PHE A 159 18.21 36.36 13.01
N ASP A 160 18.57 37.60 13.32
CA ASP A 160 18.81 38.64 12.32
C ASP A 160 19.95 38.25 11.37
N ARG A 161 21.05 37.68 11.91
CA ARG A 161 22.20 37.25 11.11
C ARG A 161 21.94 35.99 10.30
N PHE A 162 21.28 35.00 10.89
CA PHE A 162 21.00 33.74 10.21
C PHE A 162 19.95 33.92 9.12
N TYR A 163 18.84 34.62 9.38
CA TYR A 163 17.79 34.77 8.39
C TYR A 163 18.09 35.88 7.38
N GLY A 164 18.66 37.02 7.80
CA GLY A 164 18.82 38.19 6.92
C GLY A 164 17.52 38.51 6.19
N GLU A 165 17.58 38.68 4.87
CA GLU A 165 16.42 38.93 3.99
C GLU A 165 15.71 37.63 3.53
N SER A 166 16.10 36.45 4.01
CA SER A 166 15.59 35.17 3.47
C SER A 166 14.09 34.90 3.70
N LEU A 167 13.47 35.64 4.62
CA LEU A 167 12.03 35.56 4.91
C LEU A 167 11.22 36.65 4.21
N ASP A 168 11.85 37.57 3.47
CA ASP A 168 11.17 38.65 2.79
C ASP A 168 10.19 38.12 1.74
N GLY A 169 8.93 38.54 1.84
CA GLY A 169 7.84 38.05 0.99
C GLY A 169 7.42 36.59 1.24
N ARG A 170 8.09 35.87 2.16
CA ARG A 170 7.78 34.49 2.55
C ARG A 170 7.47 34.33 4.03
N GLY A 171 7.33 35.42 4.79
CA GLY A 171 7.05 35.36 6.21
C GLY A 171 7.60 36.55 6.98
N ARG A 172 8.08 36.30 8.20
CA ARG A 172 8.76 37.30 9.05
C ARG A 172 9.66 36.63 10.10
N THR A 173 10.70 37.33 10.53
CA THR A 173 11.52 36.96 11.69
C THR A 173 10.83 37.33 13.00
N PHE A 174 11.36 36.79 14.11
CA PHE A 174 11.03 37.27 15.45
C PHE A 174 11.46 38.73 15.63
N ASP A 175 10.70 39.48 16.42
CA ASP A 175 11.14 40.74 17.02
C ASP A 175 10.95 40.66 18.53
N LEU A 176 11.92 40.04 19.21
CA LEU A 176 11.90 39.79 20.65
C LEU A 176 12.21 41.05 21.46
N LEU A 177 12.83 42.06 20.85
CA LEU A 177 13.23 43.29 21.53
C LEU A 177 12.12 44.35 21.53
N ASP A 178 11.12 44.23 20.67
CA ASP A 178 9.96 45.12 20.68
C ASP A 178 9.29 45.14 22.05
N ALA A 179 8.94 46.34 22.53
CA ALA A 179 8.24 46.55 23.79
C ALA A 179 6.82 45.94 23.77
N ASN A 180 6.23 45.81 22.59
CA ASN A 180 4.97 45.16 22.33
C ASN A 180 5.20 43.68 22.08
N GLU A 181 4.89 42.87 23.10
CA GLU A 181 4.92 41.40 23.05
C GLU A 181 4.11 40.77 21.89
N ARG A 182 3.26 41.54 21.19
CA ARG A 182 2.57 41.12 19.97
C ARG A 182 3.54 40.69 18.86
N GLU A 183 4.77 41.18 18.87
CA GLU A 183 5.76 40.90 17.82
C GLU A 183 6.66 39.69 18.10
N HIS A 184 6.50 39.01 19.25
CA HIS A 184 7.35 37.90 19.72
C HIS A 184 7.01 36.55 19.06
N TRP A 185 6.91 36.52 17.74
CA TRP A 185 6.66 35.33 16.92
C TRP A 185 7.32 35.44 15.55
N SER A 186 7.54 34.32 14.86
CA SER A 186 8.04 34.27 13.48
C SER A 186 7.07 33.52 12.56
N ALA A 187 7.17 33.75 11.25
CA ALA A 187 6.46 32.96 10.23
C ALA A 187 7.38 32.58 9.08
N HIS A 188 7.22 31.34 8.62
CA HIS A 188 7.91 30.77 7.46
C HIS A 188 6.85 30.12 6.58
N VAL A 189 6.56 30.71 5.42
CA VAL A 189 5.42 30.37 4.57
C VAL A 189 5.89 29.77 3.25
N PHE A 190 5.34 28.61 2.92
CA PHE A 190 5.66 27.85 1.71
C PHE A 190 4.37 27.52 0.94
N PRO A 191 3.89 28.44 0.07
CA PRO A 191 2.62 28.27 -0.64
C PRO A 191 2.57 27.05 -1.57
N SER A 192 3.69 26.70 -2.21
CA SER A 192 3.78 25.52 -3.08
C SER A 192 3.59 24.20 -2.33
N GLU A 193 4.15 24.10 -1.14
CA GLU A 193 4.06 22.94 -0.25
C GLU A 193 2.81 22.98 0.65
N LYS A 194 2.01 24.06 0.56
CA LYS A 194 0.79 24.27 1.35
C LYS A 194 1.02 24.13 2.86
N VAL A 195 2.16 24.65 3.33
CA VAL A 195 2.54 24.63 4.75
C VAL A 195 3.12 25.96 5.19
N ALA A 196 2.86 26.32 6.44
CA ALA A 196 3.45 27.47 7.10
C ALA A 196 3.82 27.11 8.55
N PHE A 197 5.05 27.43 8.94
CA PHE A 197 5.58 27.26 10.28
C PHE A 197 5.57 28.58 11.03
N PHE A 198 5.15 28.54 12.28
CA PHE A 198 5.07 29.71 13.15
C PHE A 198 5.84 29.43 14.44
N GLY A 199 6.90 30.19 14.66
CA GLY A 199 7.68 30.13 15.89
C GLY A 199 7.06 31.00 16.98
N PHE A 200 6.99 30.49 18.20
CA PHE A 200 6.49 31.20 19.37
C PHE A 200 7.52 31.23 20.49
N ASN A 201 7.73 32.42 21.08
CA ASN A 201 8.56 32.56 22.27
C ASN A 201 7.82 32.05 23.51
N SER A 202 8.10 30.82 23.92
CA SER A 202 7.57 30.26 25.18
C SER A 202 8.29 30.77 26.44
N CYS A 203 9.32 31.60 26.28
CA CYS A 203 10.11 32.21 27.36
C CYS A 203 9.64 33.64 27.66
N HIS A 204 8.46 34.04 27.17
CA HIS A 204 7.98 35.44 27.17
C HIS A 204 8.09 36.16 28.54
N ARG A 205 8.00 35.43 29.66
CA ARG A 205 8.21 35.97 31.03
C ARG A 205 9.27 35.23 31.84
N ASN A 206 10.01 34.35 31.19
CA ASN A 206 11.12 33.64 31.79
C ASN A 206 12.24 34.64 32.07
N ASP A 207 12.70 34.66 33.32
CA ASP A 207 13.76 35.54 33.81
C ASP A 207 14.43 34.96 35.05
N LYS A 208 15.52 35.59 35.51
CA LYS A 208 16.32 35.12 36.65
C LYS A 208 15.62 35.00 37.98
N TYR A 209 14.44 35.60 38.11
CA TYR A 209 13.62 35.55 39.31
C TYR A 209 12.37 34.68 39.14
N TRP A 210 11.97 34.40 37.90
CA TRP A 210 10.80 33.63 37.55
C TRP A 210 11.07 32.71 36.35
N THR A 211 11.19 31.42 36.61
CA THR A 211 11.48 30.41 35.58
C THR A 211 10.22 29.87 34.91
N GLY A 212 9.11 30.60 34.92
CA GLY A 212 7.85 30.08 34.37
C GLY A 212 7.76 30.18 32.86
N ALA A 213 7.15 29.17 32.23
CA ALA A 213 6.91 29.15 30.80
C ALA A 213 5.59 29.85 30.43
N CYS A 214 5.58 30.62 29.33
CA CYS A 214 4.37 31.27 28.83
C CYS A 214 4.55 31.70 27.36
N ILE A 215 3.49 31.60 26.57
CA ILE A 215 3.42 32.21 25.23
C ILE A 215 2.49 33.42 25.30
N SER A 216 2.93 34.58 24.81
CA SER A 216 2.06 35.77 24.77
C SER A 216 0.82 35.50 23.91
N THR A 217 -0.36 35.66 24.52
CA THR A 217 -1.65 35.56 23.80
C THR A 217 -1.78 36.64 22.72
N ARG A 218 -1.10 37.78 22.86
CA ARG A 218 -1.05 38.84 21.85
C ARG A 218 -0.23 38.40 20.64
N ALA A 219 0.90 37.72 20.85
CA ALA A 219 1.69 37.12 19.76
C ALA A 219 0.88 36.05 19.02
N VAL A 220 0.20 35.15 19.73
CA VAL A 220 -0.67 34.13 19.11
C VAL A 220 -1.80 34.78 18.30
N SER A 221 -2.41 35.85 18.82
CA SER A 221 -3.44 36.61 18.10
C SER A 221 -2.90 37.25 16.82
N ALA A 222 -1.71 37.86 16.87
CA ALA A 222 -1.07 38.44 15.69
C ALA A 222 -0.68 37.39 14.65
N ALA A 223 -0.11 36.27 15.09
CA ALA A 223 0.21 35.13 14.23
C ALA A 223 -1.04 34.58 13.55
N ARG A 224 -2.17 34.50 14.28
CA ARG A 224 -3.47 34.12 13.72
C ARG A 224 -3.95 35.10 12.65
N ASP A 225 -3.88 36.40 12.95
CA ASP A 225 -4.32 37.44 12.01
C ASP A 225 -3.51 37.36 10.71
N PHE A 226 -2.19 37.15 10.80
CA PHE A 226 -1.32 36.88 9.66
C PHE A 226 -1.69 35.58 8.93
N ALA A 227 -1.85 34.48 9.66
CA ALA A 227 -2.18 33.17 9.11
C ALA A 227 -3.54 33.14 8.39
N ASN A 228 -4.48 34.00 8.79
CA ASN A 228 -5.78 34.16 8.13
C ASN A 228 -5.68 34.85 6.76
N GLY A 229 -4.56 35.52 6.46
CA GLY A 229 -4.26 36.05 5.14
C GLY A 229 -3.69 35.01 4.17
N LEU A 230 -3.33 33.80 4.65
CA LEU A 230 -2.84 32.70 3.83
C LEU A 230 -4.00 31.92 3.18
N ASP A 231 -3.69 31.09 2.19
CA ASP A 231 -4.69 30.21 1.58
C ASP A 231 -5.34 29.30 2.65
N ARG A 232 -6.64 29.03 2.51
CA ARG A 232 -7.42 28.23 3.47
C ARG A 232 -6.92 26.80 3.63
N ASP A 233 -6.27 26.27 2.59
CA ASP A 233 -5.67 24.94 2.54
C ASP A 233 -4.18 24.97 2.93
N THR A 234 -3.70 26.00 3.65
CA THR A 234 -2.31 26.03 4.17
C THR A 234 -2.23 25.47 5.59
N LEU A 235 -1.39 24.46 5.79
CA LEU A 235 -1.19 23.84 7.11
C LEU A 235 -0.45 24.78 8.03
N ARG A 236 -1.03 25.01 9.21
CA ARG A 236 -0.43 25.85 10.26
C ARG A 236 0.25 24.97 11.29
N VAL A 237 1.58 25.02 11.29
CA VAL A 237 2.44 24.33 12.26
C VAL A 237 2.96 25.34 13.29
N ALA A 238 2.78 25.07 14.57
CA ALA A 238 3.35 25.85 15.66
C ALA A 238 4.66 25.21 16.16
N VAL A 239 5.64 26.03 16.50
CA VAL A 239 6.91 25.60 17.09
C VAL A 239 7.17 26.45 18.33
N TRP A 240 7.52 25.82 19.45
CA TRP A 240 7.90 26.50 20.70
C TRP A 240 8.88 25.60 21.48
N HIS A 241 9.31 26.00 22.68
CA HIS A 241 10.29 25.22 23.45
C HIS A 241 9.68 24.42 24.62
N HIS A 242 9.06 25.07 25.60
CA HIS A 242 8.64 24.41 26.84
C HIS A 242 7.56 23.32 26.64
N GLY A 243 7.73 22.20 27.34
CA GLY A 243 6.76 21.09 27.36
C GLY A 243 5.64 21.24 28.41
N PHE A 244 4.99 20.13 28.77
CA PHE A 244 3.84 20.11 29.71
C PHE A 244 4.19 19.62 31.12
N THR A 245 5.44 19.27 31.35
CA THR A 245 5.90 18.65 32.58
C THR A 245 7.19 19.31 33.03
N SER A 246 7.27 19.61 34.32
CA SER A 246 8.44 20.17 34.99
C SER A 246 8.75 19.40 36.29
N GLU A 247 9.89 19.70 36.91
CA GLU A 247 10.17 19.26 38.28
C GLU A 247 9.10 19.74 39.27
N ARG A 248 8.81 18.91 40.28
CA ARG A 248 7.79 19.23 41.29
C ARG A 248 8.09 20.57 41.96
N GLY A 249 7.19 21.54 41.74
CA GLY A 249 7.26 22.87 42.35
C GLY A 249 7.89 23.95 41.45
N ARG A 250 8.39 23.61 40.25
CA ARG A 250 8.86 24.59 39.27
C ARG A 250 7.75 24.97 38.28
N PRO A 251 7.56 26.27 37.97
CA PRO A 251 6.55 26.73 37.02
C PRO A 251 6.97 26.57 35.54
N ASP A 252 8.01 25.78 35.26
CA ASP A 252 8.70 25.70 33.97
C ASP A 252 8.01 24.72 32.98
N TYR A 253 6.73 24.98 32.69
CA TYR A 253 5.92 24.17 31.80
C TYR A 253 4.74 24.98 31.26
N LEU A 254 4.30 24.67 30.03
CA LEU A 254 3.08 25.23 29.47
C LEU A 254 1.85 24.51 30.00
N THR A 255 0.77 25.25 30.13
CA THR A 255 -0.53 24.71 30.52
C THR A 255 -1.32 24.24 29.29
N LEU A 256 -2.34 23.42 29.51
CA LEU A 256 -3.29 23.05 28.44
C LEU A 256 -4.04 24.28 27.88
N GLN A 257 -4.15 25.36 28.65
CA GLN A 257 -4.79 26.61 28.19
C GLN A 257 -3.93 27.31 27.13
N ASP A 258 -2.60 27.28 27.26
CA ASP A 258 -1.68 27.87 26.29
C ASP A 258 -1.80 27.15 24.93
N VAL A 259 -1.83 25.82 24.93
CA VAL A 259 -2.07 25.01 23.72
C VAL A 259 -3.48 25.22 23.18
N GLY A 260 -4.48 25.34 24.05
CA GLY A 260 -5.84 25.68 23.65
C GLY A 260 -5.92 26.98 22.86
N THR A 261 -5.06 27.96 23.19
CA THR A 261 -4.97 29.24 22.49
C THR A 261 -4.36 29.08 21.09
N LEU A 262 -3.30 28.28 20.94
CA LEU A 262 -2.73 27.92 19.63
C LEU A 262 -3.74 27.14 18.77
N TYR A 263 -4.41 26.15 19.36
CA TYR A 263 -5.45 25.39 18.67
C TYR A 263 -6.59 26.29 18.16
N ALA A 264 -7.07 27.22 19.01
CA ALA A 264 -8.10 28.19 18.65
C ALA A 264 -7.64 29.19 17.57
N ALA A 265 -6.33 29.43 17.46
CA ALA A 265 -5.71 30.21 16.39
C ALA A 265 -5.59 29.44 15.06
N GLY A 266 -6.01 28.18 15.01
CA GLY A 266 -6.05 27.36 13.80
C GLY A 266 -4.80 26.49 13.59
N PHE A 267 -3.87 26.48 14.53
CA PHE A 267 -2.74 25.54 14.51
C PHE A 267 -3.22 24.11 14.75
N ARG A 268 -2.57 23.13 14.13
CA ARG A 268 -2.96 21.71 14.21
C ARG A 268 -1.82 20.77 14.57
N ILE A 269 -0.59 21.22 14.38
CA ILE A 269 0.63 20.49 14.74
C ILE A 269 1.49 21.42 15.56
N GLY A 270 2.08 20.88 16.62
CA GLY A 270 2.99 21.57 17.51
C GLY A 270 4.30 20.81 17.65
N PHE A 271 5.43 21.49 17.51
CA PHE A 271 6.77 20.97 17.82
C PHE A 271 7.31 21.64 19.09
N HIS A 272 7.84 20.85 20.02
CA HIS A 272 8.50 21.38 21.22
C HIS A 272 9.68 20.54 21.72
N GLY A 273 10.38 21.06 22.73
CA GLY A 273 11.54 20.49 23.41
C GLY A 273 11.39 20.46 24.93
N HIS A 274 12.47 20.81 25.64
CA HIS A 274 12.55 21.07 27.09
C HIS A 274 12.41 19.84 28.01
N THR A 275 11.68 18.80 27.60
CA THR A 275 11.51 17.60 28.45
C THR A 275 12.67 16.60 28.33
N HIS A 276 13.65 16.86 27.45
CA HIS A 276 14.79 15.99 27.12
C HIS A 276 14.42 14.52 26.86
N GLN A 277 13.17 14.29 26.44
CA GLN A 277 12.63 12.98 26.09
C GLN A 277 11.57 13.18 25.03
N GLU A 278 11.46 12.21 24.15
CA GLU A 278 10.30 12.12 23.29
C GLU A 278 9.01 11.93 24.11
N SER A 279 7.99 12.69 23.73
CA SER A 279 6.66 12.63 24.36
C SER A 279 5.53 12.90 23.37
N SER A 280 5.74 12.56 22.09
CA SER A 280 4.77 12.84 21.04
C SER A 280 3.42 12.20 21.37
N LYS A 281 2.39 13.03 21.37
CA LYS A 281 1.04 12.68 21.84
C LYS A 281 -0.02 13.36 20.98
N LEU A 282 -1.11 12.65 20.78
CA LEU A 282 -2.35 13.22 20.27
C LEU A 282 -3.11 13.85 21.43
N VAL A 283 -3.40 15.15 21.35
CA VAL A 283 -4.30 15.80 22.29
C VAL A 283 -5.63 16.09 21.58
N GLU A 284 -6.70 15.48 22.07
CA GLU A 284 -8.05 15.79 21.60
C GLU A 284 -8.57 17.03 22.33
N LEU A 285 -8.63 18.17 21.61
CA LEU A 285 -9.18 19.42 22.12
C LEU A 285 -10.44 19.75 21.32
N PHE A 286 -11.58 19.87 22.00
CA PHE A 286 -12.86 20.29 21.39
C PHE A 286 -13.26 19.51 20.13
N LYS A 287 -13.10 18.18 20.15
CA LYS A 287 -13.45 17.23 19.06
C LYS A 287 -12.58 17.31 17.79
N SER A 288 -11.50 18.08 17.76
CA SER A 288 -10.47 17.98 16.72
C SER A 288 -9.10 17.70 17.33
N ARG A 289 -8.21 17.18 16.49
CA ARG A 289 -6.92 16.66 16.92
C ARG A 289 -5.84 17.72 16.78
N PHE A 290 -5.09 17.94 17.86
CA PHE A 290 -3.85 18.71 17.86
C PHE A 290 -2.71 17.74 18.15
N VAL A 291 -1.80 17.57 17.19
CA VAL A 291 -0.66 16.66 17.36
C VAL A 291 0.49 17.43 17.94
N ILE A 292 1.01 16.95 19.06
CA ILE A 292 2.17 17.53 19.70
C ILE A 292 3.33 16.56 19.57
N ILE A 293 4.43 17.05 19.02
CA ILE A 293 5.64 16.31 18.72
C ILE A 293 6.74 16.91 19.58
N SER A 294 7.38 16.04 20.35
CA SER A 294 8.56 16.38 21.13
C SER A 294 9.71 15.54 20.63
N THR A 295 10.92 16.07 20.69
CA THR A 295 12.14 15.27 20.57
C THR A 295 12.95 15.41 21.86
N GLY A 296 13.90 14.51 22.07
CA GLY A 296 14.84 14.61 23.19
C GLY A 296 15.99 15.55 22.87
N SER A 297 16.98 15.59 23.76
CA SER A 297 18.13 16.50 23.60
C SER A 297 19.23 15.95 22.73
N LEU A 298 19.88 16.83 21.97
CA LEU A 298 21.04 16.48 21.18
C LEU A 298 22.34 16.57 21.99
N GLY A 299 22.50 17.61 22.83
CA GLY A 299 23.78 17.97 23.48
C GLY A 299 23.84 17.86 25.01
N SER A 300 22.72 17.56 25.69
CA SER A 300 22.67 17.55 27.16
C SER A 300 23.38 16.33 27.79
N ALA A 301 24.07 16.55 28.90
CA ALA A 301 24.75 15.50 29.65
C ALA A 301 23.77 14.56 30.36
N ALA A 302 24.24 13.37 30.76
CA ALA A 302 23.39 12.34 31.37
C ALA A 302 22.65 12.76 32.65
N HIS A 303 23.16 13.74 33.41
CA HIS A 303 22.56 14.20 34.65
C HIS A 303 21.44 15.23 34.46
N GLU A 304 21.32 15.80 33.25
CA GLU A 304 20.28 16.77 32.89
C GLU A 304 19.14 16.12 32.08
N ARG A 305 19.22 14.81 31.83
CA ARG A 305 18.24 14.02 31.08
C ARG A 305 17.44 13.10 32.02
N PRO A 306 16.21 12.71 31.64
CA PRO A 306 15.47 11.66 32.35
C PRO A 306 16.27 10.36 32.44
N GLY A 307 16.10 9.64 33.55
CA GLY A 307 16.84 8.41 33.80
C GLY A 307 16.63 7.38 32.68
N ALA A 308 17.74 6.84 32.16
CA ALA A 308 17.78 5.85 31.09
C ALA A 308 17.28 6.33 29.71
N VAL A 309 17.38 7.63 29.41
CA VAL A 309 17.13 8.20 28.08
C VAL A 309 18.45 8.69 27.45
N GLY A 310 18.76 8.22 26.24
CA GLY A 310 19.87 8.62 25.37
C GLY A 310 19.67 9.99 24.72
N ASN A 311 20.67 10.50 23.98
CA ASN A 311 20.47 11.71 23.17
C ASN A 311 19.63 11.35 21.96
N GLN A 312 18.70 12.23 21.57
CA GLN A 312 17.69 11.91 20.58
C GLN A 312 17.58 12.98 19.48
N PHE A 313 17.17 12.54 18.31
CA PHE A 313 16.57 13.39 17.28
C PHE A 313 15.38 12.68 16.66
N SER A 314 14.49 13.44 16.01
CA SER A 314 13.31 12.86 15.38
C SER A 314 13.24 13.18 13.89
N VAL A 315 12.82 12.20 13.09
CA VAL A 315 12.43 12.40 11.68
C VAL A 315 10.91 12.34 11.61
N VAL A 316 10.29 13.43 11.17
CA VAL A 316 8.85 13.58 11.08
C VAL A 316 8.42 13.57 9.62
N ARG A 317 7.56 12.62 9.27
CA ARG A 317 6.88 12.60 7.97
C ARG A 317 5.50 13.20 8.12
N LEU A 318 5.30 14.31 7.43
CA LEU A 318 4.05 15.04 7.36
C LEU A 318 3.36 14.77 6.02
N SER A 319 2.12 14.29 6.09
CA SER A 319 1.21 14.09 4.96
C SER A 319 -0.09 14.89 5.21
N PRO A 320 -0.97 15.08 4.21
CA PRO A 320 -2.21 15.85 4.37
C PRO A 320 -3.10 15.37 5.54
N SER A 321 -3.07 14.07 5.85
CA SER A 321 -3.92 13.43 6.87
C SER A 321 -3.18 12.79 8.04
N THR A 322 -1.85 12.63 7.94
CA THR A 322 -1.08 11.83 8.90
C THR A 322 0.26 12.47 9.23
N VAL A 323 0.66 12.27 10.47
CA VAL A 323 1.99 12.58 11.00
C VAL A 323 2.58 11.27 11.50
N SER A 324 3.74 10.88 10.97
CA SER A 324 4.52 9.78 11.54
C SER A 324 5.84 10.30 12.10
N VAL A 325 6.18 9.87 13.30
CA VAL A 325 7.39 10.27 14.02
C VAL A 325 8.28 9.04 14.22
N GLU A 326 9.50 9.14 13.74
CA GLU A 326 10.60 8.19 13.97
C GLU A 326 11.61 8.86 14.89
N VAL A 327 11.93 8.21 16.01
CA VAL A 327 12.84 8.74 17.04
C VAL A 327 14.09 7.92 17.01
N TYR A 328 15.23 8.59 16.92
CA TYR A 328 16.54 7.96 16.96
C TYR A 328 17.18 8.30 18.27
N GLU A 329 17.61 7.28 19.01
CA GLU A 329 18.25 7.41 20.31
C GLU A 329 19.66 6.86 20.26
N ARG A 330 20.58 7.57 20.92
CA ARG A 330 21.96 7.11 21.12
C ARG A 330 22.01 6.02 22.19
N ASP A 331 22.37 4.80 21.78
CA ASP A 331 22.46 3.62 22.66
C ASP A 331 23.92 3.17 22.90
N GLY A 332 24.21 2.76 24.13
CA GLY A 332 25.46 2.11 24.55
C GLY A 332 26.76 2.95 24.52
N GLU A 333 27.87 2.33 24.95
CA GLU A 333 29.22 2.92 24.91
C GLU A 333 29.75 3.15 23.48
N ALA A 334 29.15 2.50 22.47
CA ALA A 334 29.54 2.62 21.05
C ALA A 334 29.08 3.94 20.40
N GLY A 335 28.12 4.64 20.99
CA GLY A 335 27.70 5.98 20.56
C GLY A 335 26.92 6.04 19.23
N GLU A 336 26.37 4.93 18.76
CA GLU A 336 25.55 4.88 17.54
C GLU A 336 24.09 5.26 17.85
N TYR A 337 23.44 5.93 16.90
CA TYR A 337 22.01 6.23 16.97
C TYR A 337 21.21 5.08 16.32
N ALA A 338 20.31 4.49 17.09
CA ALA A 338 19.40 3.45 16.62
C ALA A 338 17.96 3.97 16.60
N LEU A 339 17.15 3.45 15.67
CA LEU A 339 15.73 3.71 15.66
C LEU A 339 15.10 3.08 16.91
N GLU A 340 14.44 3.89 17.74
CA GLU A 340 13.61 3.33 18.80
C GLU A 340 12.52 2.43 18.18
N PRO A 341 12.27 1.22 18.72
CA PRO A 341 11.42 0.20 18.10
C PRO A 341 9.92 0.57 17.95
N LYS A 342 9.54 1.83 18.20
CA LYS A 342 8.16 2.34 18.14
C LYS A 342 8.07 3.57 17.24
N ARG A 343 7.75 3.36 15.96
CA ARG A 343 7.24 4.44 15.11
C ARG A 343 5.85 4.86 15.58
N LYS A 344 5.64 6.15 15.84
CA LYS A 344 4.35 6.68 16.29
C LYS A 344 3.60 7.31 15.13
N TYR A 345 2.31 7.00 15.04
CA TYR A 345 1.42 7.51 14.00
C TYR A 345 0.28 8.31 14.63
N PHE A 346 0.06 9.52 14.11
CA PHE A 346 -1.00 10.41 14.53
C PHE A 346 -1.82 10.85 13.32
N GLU A 347 -3.14 10.71 13.41
CA GLU A 347 -4.07 11.25 12.41
C GLU A 347 -4.31 12.75 12.67
N VAL A 348 -4.12 13.58 11.65
CA VAL A 348 -4.29 15.04 11.71
C VAL A 348 -5.38 15.46 10.73
N ASN A 349 -6.51 15.91 11.26
CA ASN A 349 -7.60 16.46 10.45
C ASN A 349 -7.42 17.99 10.36
N TRP A 350 -6.73 18.52 9.36
CA TRP A 350 -6.47 19.97 9.28
C TRP A 350 -7.11 20.72 8.10
N GLU A 351 -7.86 20.09 7.20
CA GLU A 351 -8.76 20.85 6.33
C GLU A 351 -10.12 21.10 6.99
N PRO A 352 -10.87 22.16 6.62
CA PRO A 352 -12.33 22.14 6.70
C PRO A 352 -12.82 21.13 5.65
N VAL A 353 -12.50 19.86 5.86
CA VAL A 353 -13.04 18.74 5.10
C VAL A 353 -14.54 18.87 5.30
N ALA A 354 -15.26 19.14 4.22
CA ALA A 354 -16.70 18.96 4.19
C ALA A 354 -16.99 17.66 4.94
N GLN A 355 -17.90 17.69 5.92
CA GLN A 355 -18.29 16.52 6.71
C GLN A 355 -18.24 15.24 5.85
N ALA A 356 -17.31 14.34 6.18
CA ALA A 356 -17.05 13.05 5.53
C ALA A 356 -16.14 13.04 4.28
N GLU A 357 -14.82 13.13 4.49
CA GLU A 357 -13.95 12.09 3.95
C GLU A 357 -13.45 11.22 5.09
N ARG A 358 -14.06 10.06 5.14
CA ARG A 358 -14.03 9.05 6.18
C ARG A 358 -12.80 8.17 5.89
N PHE A 359 -11.70 8.35 6.62
CA PHE A 359 -10.44 7.62 6.42
C PHE A 359 -10.62 6.10 6.45
N VAL A 360 -9.98 5.42 5.51
CA VAL A 360 -9.96 3.97 5.43
C VAL A 360 -8.64 3.45 5.99
N LYS A 361 -8.69 2.53 6.96
CA LYS A 361 -7.47 1.90 7.52
C LYS A 361 -7.73 0.51 8.08
N ALA A 362 -6.69 -0.30 8.23
CA ALA A 362 -6.71 -1.59 8.95
C ALA A 362 -5.47 -1.73 9.84
N ARG A 363 -5.54 -2.50 10.93
CA ARG A 363 -4.32 -2.91 11.66
C ARG A 363 -3.58 -3.99 10.89
N GLU A 364 -4.29 -5.04 10.47
CA GLU A 364 -3.73 -6.14 9.68
C GLU A 364 -4.47 -6.24 8.35
N HIS A 365 -3.72 -6.42 7.27
CA HIS A 365 -4.24 -6.67 5.94
C HIS A 365 -3.57 -7.92 5.37
N THR A 366 -4.33 -8.98 5.19
CA THR A 366 -3.84 -10.28 4.74
C THR A 366 -4.51 -10.67 3.43
N ARG A 367 -3.70 -11.16 2.48
CA ARG A 367 -4.17 -11.78 1.24
C ARG A 367 -3.42 -13.08 0.98
N ILE A 368 -4.16 -14.16 0.87
CA ILE A 368 -3.61 -15.50 0.65
C ILE A 368 -4.21 -16.06 -0.64
N TRP A 369 -3.35 -16.41 -1.61
CA TRP A 369 -3.71 -17.13 -2.82
C TRP A 369 -3.42 -18.62 -2.61
N SER A 370 -4.46 -19.44 -2.52
CA SER A 370 -4.38 -20.89 -2.39
C SER A 370 -4.74 -21.56 -3.72
N VAL A 371 -3.79 -22.29 -4.33
CA VAL A 371 -3.89 -22.77 -5.71
C VAL A 371 -4.05 -24.29 -5.75
N GLY A 372 -5.11 -24.77 -6.43
CA GLY A 372 -5.40 -26.19 -6.62
C GLY A 372 -4.65 -26.84 -7.80
N ASP A 373 -4.89 -28.13 -8.03
CA ASP A 373 -4.34 -28.91 -9.15
C ASP A 373 -4.99 -28.60 -10.51
N ASP A 374 -6.11 -27.88 -10.47
CA ASP A 374 -6.82 -27.27 -11.59
C ASP A 374 -6.31 -25.84 -11.91
N GLY A 375 -5.31 -25.35 -11.16
CA GLY A 375 -4.79 -23.99 -11.31
C GLY A 375 -5.82 -22.88 -11.05
N ILE A 376 -6.93 -23.20 -10.38
CA ILE A 376 -7.85 -22.21 -9.81
C ILE A 376 -7.26 -21.76 -8.47
N ALA A 377 -7.20 -20.44 -8.26
CA ALA A 377 -6.75 -19.84 -7.01
C ALA A 377 -7.94 -19.36 -6.19
N LEU A 378 -8.11 -19.87 -4.98
CA LEU A 378 -8.94 -19.26 -3.94
C LEU A 378 -8.13 -18.14 -3.29
N VAL A 379 -8.66 -16.92 -3.30
CA VAL A 379 -8.03 -15.76 -2.67
C VAL A 379 -8.83 -15.35 -1.45
N GLU A 380 -8.18 -15.42 -0.29
CA GLU A 380 -8.76 -15.01 0.99
C GLU A 380 -8.22 -13.64 1.39
N VAL A 381 -9.12 -12.73 1.71
CA VAL A 381 -8.82 -11.37 2.18
C VAL A 381 -9.29 -11.26 3.62
N GLU A 382 -8.36 -10.97 4.53
CA GLU A 382 -8.66 -10.71 5.94
C GLU A 382 -8.17 -9.31 6.31
N LEU A 383 -9.05 -8.52 6.92
CA LEU A 383 -8.74 -7.21 7.49
C LEU A 383 -9.07 -7.21 8.97
N ARG A 384 -8.15 -6.76 9.84
CA ARG A 384 -8.38 -6.60 11.28
C ARG A 384 -8.42 -5.14 11.69
N ASP A 385 -9.29 -4.83 12.64
CA ASP A 385 -9.54 -3.47 13.15
C ASP A 385 -9.76 -2.47 12.00
N PHE A 386 -10.54 -2.92 11.01
CA PHE A 386 -10.80 -2.23 9.77
C PHE A 386 -11.82 -1.11 9.95
N VAL A 387 -11.47 0.08 9.50
CA VAL A 387 -12.33 1.26 9.46
C VAL A 387 -12.50 1.63 8.01
N ALA A 388 -13.73 1.65 7.51
CA ALA A 388 -14.06 2.03 6.14
C ALA A 388 -15.38 2.78 6.14
N PRO A 389 -15.37 4.07 6.48
CA PRO A 389 -16.60 4.79 6.67
C PRO A 389 -17.16 5.30 5.32
N VAL A 390 -16.33 5.41 4.27
CA VAL A 390 -16.77 5.51 2.87
C VAL A 390 -16.79 4.14 2.17
N GLU A 391 -17.47 4.07 1.03
CA GLU A 391 -17.35 2.94 0.12
C GLU A 391 -15.88 2.73 -0.30
N THR A 392 -15.36 1.53 -0.10
CA THR A 392 -13.92 1.27 -0.14
C THR A 392 -13.59 0.10 -1.05
N PRO A 393 -12.57 0.20 -1.93
CA PRO A 393 -12.07 -0.95 -2.68
C PRO A 393 -11.36 -1.93 -1.76
N ILE A 394 -11.94 -3.12 -1.59
CA ILE A 394 -11.30 -4.23 -0.84
C ILE A 394 -10.54 -5.20 -1.76
N ALA A 395 -10.73 -5.12 -3.08
CA ALA A 395 -9.84 -5.70 -4.07
C ALA A 395 -9.95 -4.96 -5.40
N VAL A 396 -8.82 -4.84 -6.11
CA VAL A 396 -8.76 -4.41 -7.50
C VAL A 396 -7.92 -5.45 -8.22
N LEU A 397 -8.52 -6.12 -9.18
CA LEU A 397 -7.89 -7.17 -9.96
C LEU A 397 -7.44 -6.62 -11.29
N GLU A 398 -6.20 -6.94 -11.63
CA GLU A 398 -5.57 -6.61 -12.89
C GLU A 398 -5.20 -7.92 -13.60
N PRO A 399 -5.37 -8.00 -14.93
CA PRO A 399 -4.87 -9.14 -15.67
C PRO A 399 -3.35 -9.32 -15.50
N PRO A 400 -2.81 -10.54 -15.69
CA PRO A 400 -3.48 -11.69 -16.30
C PRO A 400 -4.18 -12.57 -15.26
N TYR A 401 -5.46 -12.78 -15.54
CA TYR A 401 -6.33 -13.86 -15.07
C TYR A 401 -7.41 -14.03 -16.13
N ASN A 402 -8.06 -15.19 -16.19
CA ASN A 402 -9.08 -15.42 -17.20
C ASN A 402 -10.47 -15.01 -16.71
N ASN A 403 -10.85 -15.45 -15.52
CA ASN A 403 -12.12 -15.10 -14.93
C ASN A 403 -12.01 -14.97 -13.41
N VAL A 404 -12.98 -14.26 -12.83
CA VAL A 404 -13.12 -14.06 -11.39
C VAL A 404 -14.53 -14.44 -10.97
N GLN A 405 -14.65 -15.07 -9.82
CA GLN A 405 -15.93 -15.29 -9.15
C GLN A 405 -15.77 -14.94 -7.68
N ALA A 406 -16.41 -13.85 -7.24
CA ALA A 406 -16.31 -13.36 -5.88
C ALA A 406 -17.55 -13.67 -5.04
N GLU A 407 -17.36 -13.81 -3.74
CA GLU A 407 -18.47 -13.86 -2.80
C GLU A 407 -19.23 -12.51 -2.81
N PRO A 408 -20.57 -12.50 -2.95
CA PRO A 408 -21.33 -11.26 -3.02
C PRO A 408 -21.35 -10.48 -1.69
N ARG A 409 -20.91 -11.12 -0.60
CA ARG A 409 -20.93 -10.56 0.75
C ARG A 409 -19.64 -10.88 1.50
N ALA A 410 -19.06 -9.87 2.13
CA ALA A 410 -18.01 -10.03 3.14
C ALA A 410 -18.62 -10.39 4.50
N THR A 411 -17.92 -11.21 5.28
CA THR A 411 -18.26 -11.49 6.67
C THR A 411 -17.51 -10.52 7.57
N THR A 412 -18.21 -9.89 8.51
CA THR A 412 -17.65 -8.90 9.44
C THR A 412 -18.04 -9.24 10.88
N TRP A 413 -17.38 -8.61 11.85
CA TRP A 413 -17.74 -8.75 13.26
C TRP A 413 -19.23 -8.49 13.55
N ARG A 414 -19.88 -7.62 12.77
CA ARG A 414 -21.28 -7.21 12.95
C ARG A 414 -22.28 -7.94 12.04
N GLY A 415 -21.84 -8.91 11.23
CA GLY A 415 -22.69 -9.66 10.30
C GLY A 415 -22.14 -9.68 8.87
N ARG A 416 -23.01 -9.84 7.87
CA ARG A 416 -22.61 -9.84 6.46
C ARG A 416 -22.83 -8.47 5.82
N ARG A 417 -21.93 -8.08 4.91
CA ARG A 417 -21.98 -6.80 4.19
C ARG A 417 -21.82 -7.03 2.69
N ASP A 418 -22.61 -6.34 1.90
CA ASP A 418 -22.56 -6.49 0.43
C ASP A 418 -21.25 -5.95 -0.14
N VAL A 419 -20.73 -6.67 -1.14
CA VAL A 419 -19.57 -6.28 -1.93
C VAL A 419 -20.03 -6.11 -3.37
N LYS A 420 -19.89 -4.89 -3.89
CA LYS A 420 -20.30 -4.54 -5.25
C LYS A 420 -19.14 -4.74 -6.21
N GLU A 421 -19.39 -5.47 -7.30
CA GLU A 421 -18.44 -5.66 -8.40
C GLU A 421 -18.61 -4.56 -9.45
N GLU A 422 -17.49 -3.96 -9.87
CA GLU A 422 -17.43 -2.90 -10.89
C GLU A 422 -16.36 -3.19 -11.94
N ALA A 423 -16.76 -3.30 -13.21
CA ALA A 423 -15.83 -3.46 -14.33
C ALA A 423 -15.22 -2.09 -14.71
N LEU A 424 -13.88 -2.01 -14.72
CA LEU A 424 -13.13 -0.77 -14.99
C LEU A 424 -12.60 -0.68 -16.43
N GLY A 425 -12.92 -1.67 -17.28
CA GLY A 425 -12.39 -1.79 -18.64
C GLY A 425 -10.97 -2.37 -18.69
N GLY A 426 -10.57 -2.87 -19.87
CA GLY A 426 -9.26 -3.50 -20.07
C GLY A 426 -9.04 -4.79 -19.28
N GLY A 427 -10.12 -5.50 -18.93
CA GLY A 427 -10.08 -6.71 -18.10
C GLY A 427 -9.91 -6.46 -16.60
N ARG A 428 -9.90 -5.20 -16.14
CA ARG A 428 -9.81 -4.87 -14.70
C ARG A 428 -11.18 -4.89 -14.04
N VAL A 429 -11.22 -5.43 -12.82
CA VAL A 429 -12.43 -5.50 -11.98
C VAL A 429 -12.10 -4.98 -10.59
N ARG A 430 -13.01 -4.21 -10.00
CA ARG A 430 -12.89 -3.66 -8.65
C ARG A 430 -14.06 -4.12 -7.79
N PHE A 431 -13.76 -4.47 -6.54
CA PHE A 431 -14.73 -4.93 -5.56
C PHE A 431 -14.84 -3.92 -4.43
N MET A 432 -16.03 -3.34 -4.29
CA MET A 432 -16.36 -2.24 -3.41
C MET A 432 -17.14 -2.73 -2.21
N LEU A 433 -16.59 -2.54 -1.01
CA LEU A 433 -17.32 -2.72 0.23
C LEU A 433 -18.08 -1.42 0.55
N GLN A 434 -19.35 -1.53 0.90
CA GLN A 434 -20.14 -0.40 1.39
C GLN A 434 -19.44 0.28 2.59
N GLY A 435 -19.63 1.59 2.79
CA GLY A 435 -19.08 2.29 3.96
C GLY A 435 -19.84 2.00 5.27
N ALA A 436 -19.14 1.97 6.40
CA ALA A 436 -19.72 1.91 7.75
C ALA A 436 -18.97 2.80 8.75
N ASP A 437 -19.73 3.54 9.56
CA ASP A 437 -19.21 4.50 10.54
C ASP A 437 -18.47 3.87 11.74
N LYS A 438 -18.49 2.53 11.87
CA LYS A 438 -17.91 1.84 13.02
C LYS A 438 -16.76 0.94 12.57
N THR A 439 -15.73 0.86 13.40
CA THR A 439 -14.64 -0.12 13.24
C THR A 439 -15.19 -1.56 13.29
N GLU A 440 -14.72 -2.36 12.34
CA GLU A 440 -14.91 -3.81 12.27
C GLU A 440 -13.68 -4.51 12.85
N ARG A 441 -13.86 -5.29 13.91
CA ARG A 441 -12.76 -6.03 14.55
C ARG A 441 -12.10 -7.02 13.59
N TYR A 442 -12.92 -7.66 12.76
CA TYR A 442 -12.47 -8.48 11.64
C TYR A 442 -13.41 -8.29 10.45
N LEU A 443 -12.87 -8.44 9.25
CA LEU A 443 -13.57 -8.62 8.01
C LEU A 443 -12.87 -9.72 7.20
N THR A 444 -13.63 -10.71 6.74
CA THR A 444 -13.15 -11.75 5.83
C THR A 444 -13.98 -11.78 4.56
N TRP A 445 -13.32 -11.95 3.43
CA TRP A 445 -13.95 -12.03 2.13
C TRP A 445 -13.07 -12.83 1.18
N SER A 446 -13.68 -13.52 0.22
CA SER A 446 -12.93 -14.37 -0.70
C SER A 446 -13.47 -14.29 -2.12
N TYR A 447 -12.59 -14.63 -3.06
CA TYR A 447 -12.92 -14.75 -4.47
C TYR A 447 -12.00 -15.78 -5.13
N HIS A 448 -12.49 -16.40 -6.20
CA HIS A 448 -11.73 -17.34 -7.00
C HIS A 448 -11.17 -16.63 -8.25
N LEU A 449 -10.00 -17.07 -8.71
CA LEU A 449 -9.39 -16.68 -9.98
C LEU A 449 -9.05 -17.91 -10.81
N SER A 450 -9.41 -17.92 -12.09
CA SER A 450 -8.96 -18.95 -13.02
C SER A 450 -7.72 -18.51 -13.80
N ASN A 451 -6.80 -19.46 -14.02
CA ASN A 451 -5.62 -19.28 -14.87
C ASN A 451 -4.72 -18.11 -14.44
N ALA A 452 -4.67 -17.86 -13.13
CA ALA A 452 -3.93 -16.77 -12.53
C ALA A 452 -2.41 -17.03 -12.52
N VAL A 453 -2.00 -18.28 -12.29
CA VAL A 453 -0.62 -18.64 -12.00
C VAL A 453 -0.16 -19.83 -12.85
N ALA A 454 1.14 -19.88 -13.14
CA ALA A 454 1.83 -21.02 -13.73
C ALA A 454 2.25 -22.05 -12.65
N LEU A 455 2.00 -23.33 -12.92
CA LEU A 455 2.36 -24.44 -12.03
C LEU A 455 3.72 -25.06 -12.39
N THR A 456 4.16 -24.91 -13.64
CA THR A 456 5.45 -25.43 -14.15
C THR A 456 6.14 -24.41 -15.06
N GLN A 457 7.43 -24.59 -15.31
CA GLN A 457 8.19 -23.71 -16.21
C GLN A 457 7.67 -23.80 -17.66
N ALA A 458 7.31 -24.99 -18.14
CA ALA A 458 6.72 -25.19 -19.46
C ALA A 458 5.43 -24.38 -19.67
N GLU A 459 4.62 -24.19 -18.62
CA GLU A 459 3.39 -23.40 -18.71
C GLU A 459 3.66 -21.91 -18.95
N LEU A 460 4.80 -21.36 -18.53
CA LEU A 460 5.16 -19.96 -18.83
C LEU A 460 5.22 -19.66 -20.33
N ASN A 461 5.54 -20.69 -21.14
CA ASN A 461 5.57 -20.60 -22.60
C ASN A 461 4.18 -20.77 -23.24
N LEU A 462 3.26 -21.49 -22.58
CA LEU A 462 1.90 -21.72 -23.06
C LEU A 462 0.95 -20.57 -22.70
N LEU A 463 1.13 -19.99 -21.52
CA LEU A 463 0.32 -18.88 -21.02
C LEU A 463 0.68 -17.57 -21.72
N GLU A 464 -0.20 -16.59 -21.61
CA GLU A 464 0.08 -15.23 -22.08
C GLU A 464 1.23 -14.63 -21.28
N LYS A 465 2.17 -13.98 -21.99
CA LYS A 465 3.33 -13.37 -21.36
C LYS A 465 2.90 -12.28 -20.37
N ARG A 466 3.64 -12.19 -19.27
CA ARG A 466 3.36 -11.25 -18.16
C ARG A 466 3.90 -9.85 -18.41
N ASP A 467 4.84 -9.71 -19.36
CA ASP A 467 5.54 -8.49 -19.76
C ASP A 467 4.61 -7.28 -19.96
N ARG A 468 3.43 -7.50 -20.55
CA ARG A 468 2.43 -6.45 -20.76
C ARG A 468 1.97 -5.75 -19.47
N TRP A 469 1.87 -6.50 -18.35
CA TRP A 469 1.36 -6.00 -17.06
C TRP A 469 2.45 -5.83 -16.00
N TYR A 470 3.54 -6.58 -16.17
CA TYR A 470 4.69 -6.64 -15.29
C TYR A 470 5.96 -6.52 -16.12
N PRO A 471 6.26 -5.34 -16.67
CA PRO A 471 7.44 -5.13 -17.53
C PRO A 471 8.77 -5.28 -16.78
N ASN A 472 8.75 -5.17 -15.45
CA ASN A 472 9.91 -5.32 -14.57
C ASN A 472 10.10 -6.77 -14.05
N LEU A 473 9.24 -7.71 -14.47
CA LEU A 473 9.35 -9.11 -14.09
C LEU A 473 10.53 -9.76 -14.82
N ILE A 474 11.35 -10.53 -14.09
CA ILE A 474 12.44 -11.28 -14.69
C ILE A 474 11.87 -12.42 -15.56
N ASP A 475 12.46 -12.63 -16.75
CA ASP A 475 12.08 -13.74 -17.62
C ASP A 475 12.17 -15.09 -16.90
N GLY A 476 11.16 -15.94 -17.09
CA GLY A 476 11.07 -17.24 -16.43
C GLY A 476 10.45 -17.21 -15.03
N TYR A 477 9.96 -16.06 -14.56
CA TYR A 477 9.15 -15.94 -13.34
C TYR A 477 7.67 -15.69 -13.69
N ASP A 478 6.77 -16.11 -12.81
CA ASP A 478 5.40 -15.63 -12.73
C ASP A 478 5.23 -14.75 -11.49
N VAL A 479 4.10 -14.05 -11.38
CA VAL A 479 3.90 -13.04 -10.33
C VAL A 479 2.44 -12.92 -9.93
N ARG A 480 2.21 -12.71 -8.63
CA ARG A 480 0.94 -12.20 -8.07
C ARG A 480 1.22 -10.91 -7.30
N SER A 481 0.35 -9.93 -7.44
CA SER A 481 0.56 -8.58 -6.91
C SER A 481 -0.65 -8.01 -6.21
N HIS A 482 -0.40 -7.08 -5.29
CA HIS A 482 -1.42 -6.30 -4.62
C HIS A 482 -1.00 -4.82 -4.55
N VAL A 483 -1.88 -3.92 -5.01
CA VAL A 483 -1.71 -2.47 -4.83
C VAL A 483 -2.39 -2.05 -3.54
N VAL A 484 -1.61 -1.46 -2.62
CA VAL A 484 -2.10 -1.00 -1.32
C VAL A 484 -2.93 0.26 -1.52
N ARG A 485 -4.21 0.24 -1.14
CA ARG A 485 -5.17 1.33 -1.42
C ARG A 485 -5.54 2.17 -0.20
N PHE A 486 -5.25 1.65 0.98
CA PHE A 486 -5.55 2.29 2.26
C PHE A 486 -4.47 1.91 3.26
N GLU A 487 -4.37 2.69 4.32
CA GLU A 487 -3.33 2.51 5.32
C GLU A 487 -3.51 1.19 6.08
N SER A 488 -2.41 0.49 6.32
CA SER A 488 -2.40 -0.64 7.24
C SER A 488 -1.11 -0.75 8.02
N ASP A 489 -1.16 -1.20 9.28
CA ASP A 489 0.06 -1.36 10.08
C ASP A 489 0.90 -2.53 9.58
N HIS A 490 0.26 -3.60 9.09
CA HIS A 490 0.92 -4.79 8.55
C HIS A 490 0.21 -5.30 7.29
N LEU A 491 1.00 -5.65 6.27
CA LEU A 491 0.55 -6.35 5.08
C LEU A 491 1.16 -7.74 5.03
N THR A 492 0.31 -8.76 4.88
CA THR A 492 0.71 -10.14 4.60
C THR A 492 0.21 -10.54 3.21
N LEU A 493 1.12 -10.93 2.34
CA LEU A 493 0.82 -11.52 1.03
C LEU A 493 1.37 -12.95 1.03
N ALA A 494 0.58 -13.96 0.67
CA ALA A 494 1.06 -15.33 0.59
C ALA A 494 0.52 -16.06 -0.65
N LEU A 495 1.37 -16.80 -1.36
CA LEU A 495 0.99 -17.70 -2.44
C LEU A 495 1.31 -19.13 -2.01
N VAL A 496 0.30 -19.99 -2.01
CA VAL A 496 0.34 -21.36 -1.49
C VAL A 496 -0.16 -22.32 -2.55
N PHE A 497 0.65 -23.32 -2.89
CA PHE A 497 0.25 -24.41 -3.77
C PHE A 497 -0.21 -25.61 -2.94
N ALA A 498 -1.42 -26.11 -3.22
CA ALA A 498 -1.94 -27.31 -2.57
C ALA A 498 -1.07 -28.52 -2.91
N GLU A 499 -0.93 -29.47 -1.98
CA GLU A 499 -0.16 -30.70 -2.21
C GLU A 499 -0.65 -31.48 -3.44
N SER A 500 -1.96 -31.47 -3.70
CA SER A 500 -2.58 -32.11 -4.87
C SER A 500 -2.10 -31.53 -6.21
N SER A 501 -1.68 -30.26 -6.24
CA SER A 501 -1.19 -29.61 -7.46
C SER A 501 0.19 -30.11 -7.89
N GLY A 502 0.98 -30.64 -6.97
CA GLY A 502 2.38 -31.00 -7.19
C GLY A 502 3.29 -29.81 -7.54
N ALA A 503 2.78 -28.58 -7.54
CA ALA A 503 3.53 -27.39 -7.90
C ALA A 503 4.52 -27.00 -6.79
N THR A 504 5.71 -26.59 -7.20
CA THR A 504 6.78 -26.18 -6.29
C THR A 504 7.39 -24.86 -6.73
N ILE A 505 8.17 -24.24 -5.86
CA ILE A 505 8.89 -22.99 -6.08
C ILE A 505 10.39 -23.30 -6.08
N GLU A 506 11.09 -22.96 -7.16
CA GLU A 506 12.56 -23.05 -7.25
C GLU A 506 13.23 -21.83 -6.63
N ASP A 507 12.72 -20.64 -6.98
CA ASP A 507 13.25 -19.37 -6.53
C ASP A 507 12.12 -18.33 -6.45
N ALA A 508 12.26 -17.31 -5.60
CA ALA A 508 11.29 -16.24 -5.48
C ALA A 508 11.91 -14.96 -4.90
N TYR A 509 11.35 -13.81 -5.29
CA TYR A 509 11.79 -12.51 -4.80
C TYR A 509 10.61 -11.53 -4.64
N PRO A 510 10.70 -10.56 -3.71
CA PRO A 510 9.73 -9.48 -3.63
C PRO A 510 10.00 -8.44 -4.72
N MET A 511 8.95 -8.01 -5.41
CA MET A 511 9.01 -6.91 -6.37
C MET A 511 8.05 -5.80 -5.92
N VAL A 512 8.56 -4.58 -5.78
CA VAL A 512 7.80 -3.43 -5.29
C VAL A 512 7.92 -2.29 -6.27
N GLU A 513 6.78 -1.79 -6.72
CA GLU A 513 6.71 -0.78 -7.76
C GLU A 513 5.79 0.37 -7.36
N ARG A 514 6.09 1.58 -7.83
CA ARG A 514 5.19 2.73 -7.73
C ARG A 514 4.62 3.07 -9.11
N CYS A 515 3.36 3.46 -9.14
CA CYS A 515 2.71 3.93 -10.36
C CYS A 515 2.98 5.41 -10.56
N TYR A 516 3.39 5.79 -11.76
CA TYR A 516 3.56 7.19 -12.17
C TYR A 516 2.96 7.39 -13.56
N GLU A 517 2.60 8.63 -13.87
CA GLU A 517 2.08 8.99 -15.18
C GLU A 517 3.21 9.54 -16.06
N GLN A 518 3.34 9.02 -17.28
CA GLN A 518 4.28 9.51 -18.28
C GLN A 518 3.55 9.66 -19.61
N PHE A 519 3.45 10.89 -20.12
CA PHE A 519 2.77 11.21 -21.38
C PHE A 519 1.30 10.73 -21.46
N GLY A 520 0.58 10.74 -20.33
CA GLY A 520 -0.81 10.27 -20.26
C GLY A 520 -0.97 8.75 -20.14
N GLU A 521 0.12 7.99 -20.07
CA GLU A 521 0.12 6.56 -19.81
C GLU A 521 0.59 6.26 -18.37
N GLN A 522 -0.10 5.35 -17.69
CA GLN A 522 0.35 4.85 -16.39
C GLN A 522 1.49 3.84 -16.59
N ARG A 523 2.57 4.03 -15.84
CA ARG A 523 3.75 3.16 -15.84
C ARG A 523 4.13 2.76 -14.43
N TRP A 524 4.76 1.59 -14.33
CA TRP A 524 5.27 1.04 -13.08
C TRP A 524 6.80 1.13 -13.07
N GLU A 525 7.35 1.79 -12.05
CA GLU A 525 8.79 1.82 -11.81
C GLU A 525 9.15 1.05 -10.54
N PRO A 526 10.23 0.24 -10.54
CA PRO A 526 10.73 -0.42 -9.34
C PRO A 526 11.16 0.57 -8.28
N VAL A 527 10.97 0.23 -7.00
CA VAL A 527 11.39 1.04 -5.86
C VAL A 527 12.43 0.28 -5.03
N GLU A 528 13.72 0.53 -5.28
CA GLU A 528 14.82 -0.27 -4.74
C GLU A 528 14.86 -0.35 -3.22
N PHE A 529 14.77 0.78 -2.51
CA PHE A 529 14.85 0.80 -1.04
C PHE A 529 13.73 -0.03 -0.40
N GLU A 530 12.54 -0.04 -1.03
CA GLU A 530 11.38 -0.73 -0.50
C GLU A 530 11.42 -2.22 -0.81
N GLN A 531 11.94 -2.59 -1.99
CA GLN A 531 12.24 -3.97 -2.32
C GLN A 531 13.25 -4.56 -1.34
N GLU A 532 14.31 -3.81 -1.01
CA GLU A 532 15.32 -4.25 -0.05
C GLU A 532 14.72 -4.45 1.35
N ARG A 533 13.86 -3.51 1.79
CA ARG A 533 13.08 -3.67 3.02
C ARG A 533 12.25 -4.96 3.01
N CYS A 534 11.63 -5.28 1.88
CA CYS A 534 10.83 -6.49 1.74
C CYS A 534 11.65 -7.78 1.77
N ARG A 535 12.91 -7.79 1.31
CA ARG A 535 13.75 -9.01 1.29
C ARG A 535 13.91 -9.64 2.67
N SER A 536 14.13 -8.83 3.70
CA SER A 536 14.27 -9.29 5.10
C SER A 536 12.99 -9.88 5.69
N HIS A 537 11.85 -9.70 5.01
CA HIS A 537 10.52 -10.14 5.42
C HIS A 537 9.89 -11.14 4.44
N PHE A 538 10.71 -11.68 3.53
CA PHE A 538 10.27 -12.59 2.47
C PHE A 538 10.63 -14.03 2.83
N ILE A 539 9.62 -14.90 2.91
CA ILE A 539 9.75 -16.30 3.31
C ILE A 539 9.46 -17.17 2.10
N VAL A 540 10.43 -18.01 1.73
CA VAL A 540 10.31 -18.95 0.59
C VAL A 540 10.40 -20.38 1.10
N GLY A 541 9.37 -21.17 0.80
CA GLY A 541 9.30 -22.61 1.05
C GLY A 541 8.99 -23.37 -0.25
N LYS A 542 9.02 -24.70 -0.18
CA LYS A 542 8.90 -25.57 -1.37
C LYS A 542 7.61 -25.36 -2.17
N ALA A 543 6.49 -25.05 -1.52
CA ALA A 543 5.18 -24.87 -2.14
C ALA A 543 4.48 -23.59 -1.62
N HIS A 544 5.24 -22.67 -1.02
CA HIS A 544 4.70 -21.51 -0.30
C HIS A 544 5.69 -20.35 -0.39
N VAL A 545 5.22 -19.16 -0.76
CA VAL A 545 5.97 -17.91 -0.65
C VAL A 545 5.13 -16.86 0.06
N GLU A 546 5.74 -16.11 0.97
CA GLU A 546 5.05 -15.13 1.81
C GLU A 546 5.90 -13.86 2.02
N LEU A 547 5.24 -12.71 2.03
CA LEU A 547 5.78 -11.42 2.40
C LEU A 547 4.98 -10.87 3.59
N LYS A 548 5.66 -10.55 4.69
CA LYS A 548 5.09 -9.91 5.89
C LYS A 548 5.75 -8.57 6.20
N ILE A 549 5.21 -7.48 5.67
CA ILE A 549 5.85 -6.16 5.77
C ILE A 549 5.08 -5.23 6.73
N PRO A 550 5.75 -4.62 7.74
CA PRO A 550 5.15 -3.55 8.53
C PRO A 550 5.11 -2.24 7.72
N GLY A 551 4.05 -1.45 7.90
CA GLY A 551 3.87 -0.13 7.29
C GLY A 551 4.02 -0.10 5.77
N PRO A 552 3.26 -0.88 4.99
CA PRO A 552 3.25 -0.77 3.53
C PRO A 552 2.92 0.66 3.07
N ILE A 553 3.54 1.08 1.96
CA ILE A 553 3.32 2.41 1.39
C ILE A 553 2.04 2.38 0.55
N VAL A 554 1.07 3.23 0.89
CA VAL A 554 -0.18 3.37 0.12
C VAL A 554 0.13 3.85 -1.30
N GLY A 555 -0.51 3.23 -2.29
CA GLY A 555 -0.30 3.47 -3.72
C GLY A 555 0.73 2.55 -4.37
N TYR A 556 1.56 1.85 -3.58
CA TYR A 556 2.59 0.96 -4.11
C TYR A 556 2.03 -0.43 -4.39
N ARG A 557 2.61 -1.11 -5.38
CA ARG A 557 2.31 -2.48 -5.78
C ARG A 557 3.36 -3.42 -5.19
N TYR A 558 2.94 -4.26 -4.25
CA TYR A 558 3.78 -5.32 -3.67
C TYR A 558 3.48 -6.63 -4.36
N SER A 559 4.52 -7.34 -4.79
CA SER A 559 4.39 -8.54 -5.61
C SER A 559 5.24 -9.69 -5.09
N LEU A 560 4.68 -10.90 -5.20
CA LEU A 560 5.36 -12.18 -4.99
C LEU A 560 5.77 -12.71 -6.37
N ALA A 561 7.01 -12.46 -6.78
CA ALA A 561 7.56 -13.03 -8.00
C ALA A 561 8.18 -14.40 -7.68
N TYR A 562 7.88 -15.43 -8.46
CA TYR A 562 8.37 -16.79 -8.22
C TYR A 562 8.65 -17.53 -9.54
N ARG A 563 9.64 -18.42 -9.50
CA ARG A 563 9.95 -19.37 -10.56
C ARG A 563 9.36 -20.74 -10.19
N PRO A 564 8.48 -21.33 -11.02
CA PRO A 564 8.01 -22.69 -10.79
C PRO A 564 9.18 -23.68 -10.76
N GLY A 565 9.18 -24.61 -9.79
CA GLY A 565 10.26 -25.59 -9.64
C GLY A 565 10.10 -26.87 -10.43
N GLY A 566 8.87 -27.20 -10.86
CA GLY A 566 8.64 -28.26 -11.83
C GLY A 566 8.95 -27.76 -13.24
N LEU A 567 9.80 -28.47 -13.99
CA LEU A 567 10.05 -28.17 -15.41
C LEU A 567 8.75 -28.26 -16.23
N GLY A 568 7.90 -29.23 -15.90
CA GLY A 568 6.76 -29.61 -16.75
C GLY A 568 7.23 -30.28 -18.05
N LYS A 569 6.29 -30.60 -18.94
CA LYS A 569 6.60 -31.12 -20.27
C LYS A 569 6.36 -30.00 -21.29
N GLU A 570 7.39 -29.67 -22.06
CA GLU A 570 7.24 -28.73 -23.15
C GLU A 570 6.28 -29.28 -24.21
N TYR A 571 5.56 -28.38 -24.85
CA TYR A 571 4.66 -28.74 -25.94
C TYR A 571 5.46 -29.34 -27.11
N PRO A 572 5.25 -30.62 -27.48
CA PRO A 572 6.14 -31.32 -28.41
C PRO A 572 6.25 -30.62 -29.77
N GLU A 573 7.47 -30.49 -30.31
CA GLU A 573 7.70 -29.90 -31.63
C GLU A 573 6.92 -30.64 -32.73
N ALA A 574 6.92 -31.98 -32.69
CA ALA A 574 6.16 -32.79 -33.64
C ALA A 574 4.64 -32.52 -33.58
N ALA A 575 4.11 -32.21 -32.40
CA ALA A 575 2.73 -31.79 -32.22
C ALA A 575 2.47 -30.41 -32.84
N LYS A 576 3.40 -29.44 -32.71
CA LYS A 576 3.30 -28.11 -33.36
C LYS A 576 3.19 -28.25 -34.88
N TRP A 577 4.04 -29.07 -35.49
CA TRP A 577 4.01 -29.34 -36.93
C TRP A 577 2.69 -29.98 -37.36
N THR A 578 2.23 -31.00 -36.62
CA THR A 578 0.96 -31.68 -36.89
C THR A 578 -0.23 -30.73 -36.77
N ALA A 579 -0.28 -29.93 -35.70
CA ALA A 579 -1.35 -28.96 -35.47
C ALA A 579 -1.42 -27.91 -36.59
N ARG A 580 -0.28 -27.35 -36.98
CA ARG A 580 -0.19 -26.42 -38.12
C ARG A 580 -0.69 -27.05 -39.41
N ALA A 581 -0.23 -28.25 -39.73
CA ALA A 581 -0.62 -28.99 -40.92
C ALA A 581 -2.14 -29.27 -40.99
N LEU A 582 -2.76 -29.53 -39.83
CA LEU A 582 -4.21 -29.69 -39.71
C LEU A 582 -4.95 -28.36 -39.91
N LEU A 583 -4.51 -27.29 -39.27
CA LEU A 583 -5.11 -25.96 -39.40
C LEU A 583 -5.09 -25.47 -40.86
N GLU A 584 -3.98 -25.63 -41.59
CA GLU A 584 -3.86 -25.26 -43.01
C GLU A 584 -4.80 -26.04 -43.96
N ARG A 585 -5.23 -27.23 -43.55
CA ARG A 585 -6.13 -28.11 -44.33
C ARG A 585 -7.59 -27.99 -43.91
N CYS A 586 -7.85 -27.62 -42.65
CA CYS A 586 -9.18 -27.54 -42.07
C CYS A 586 -9.76 -26.12 -42.03
N CYS A 587 -8.94 -25.08 -41.87
CA CYS A 587 -9.38 -23.70 -41.71
C CYS A 587 -9.38 -22.96 -43.05
N GLY A 588 -10.38 -22.10 -43.29
CA GLY A 588 -10.38 -21.11 -44.39
C GLY A 588 -10.62 -21.64 -45.81
N LYS A 589 -10.94 -22.93 -46.00
CA LYS A 589 -11.29 -23.52 -47.30
C LYS A 589 -12.80 -23.80 -47.41
N PRO A 590 -13.41 -23.69 -48.61
CA PRO A 590 -14.81 -24.07 -48.80
C PRO A 590 -15.03 -25.51 -48.37
N MET A 591 -16.05 -25.76 -47.54
CA MET A 591 -16.38 -27.13 -47.10
C MET A 591 -16.82 -27.97 -48.30
N SER A 592 -15.91 -28.80 -48.82
CA SER A 592 -16.26 -29.92 -49.70
C SER A 592 -16.45 -31.17 -48.83
N LEU A 593 -17.34 -32.09 -49.26
CA LEU A 593 -17.55 -33.38 -48.59
C LEU A 593 -16.25 -34.23 -48.52
N GLN A 594 -15.27 -33.94 -49.37
CA GLN A 594 -13.97 -34.63 -49.38
C GLN A 594 -12.92 -33.94 -48.51
N SER A 595 -13.19 -32.74 -47.99
CA SER A 595 -12.25 -32.01 -47.13
C SER A 595 -12.01 -32.77 -45.82
N MET A 596 -10.80 -32.64 -45.29
CA MET A 596 -10.42 -33.26 -44.02
C MET A 596 -11.31 -32.79 -42.86
N SER A 597 -11.69 -31.50 -42.84
CA SER A 597 -12.63 -30.95 -41.86
C SER A 597 -14.00 -31.65 -41.90
N ALA A 598 -14.55 -31.89 -43.10
CA ALA A 598 -15.83 -32.61 -43.25
C ALA A 598 -15.73 -34.07 -42.79
N LYS A 599 -14.66 -34.78 -43.16
CA LYS A 599 -14.41 -36.17 -42.74
C LYS A 599 -14.28 -36.30 -41.22
N LEU A 600 -13.52 -35.39 -40.58
CA LEU A 600 -13.38 -35.35 -39.12
C LEU A 600 -14.71 -35.01 -38.44
N THR A 601 -15.46 -34.06 -39.00
CA THR A 601 -16.79 -33.69 -38.49
C THR A 601 -17.74 -34.88 -38.48
N GLU A 602 -17.82 -35.61 -39.60
CA GLU A 602 -18.72 -36.75 -39.74
C GLU A 602 -18.34 -37.90 -38.81
N ALA A 603 -17.06 -38.32 -38.81
CA ALA A 603 -16.64 -39.49 -38.06
C ALA A 603 -16.67 -39.26 -36.54
N VAL A 604 -16.10 -38.15 -36.06
CA VAL A 604 -16.12 -37.83 -34.62
C VAL A 604 -17.55 -37.61 -34.14
N GLY A 605 -18.37 -36.88 -34.93
CA GLY A 605 -19.77 -36.64 -34.60
C GLY A 605 -20.58 -37.94 -34.51
N THR A 606 -20.43 -38.85 -35.48
CA THR A 606 -21.14 -40.14 -35.50
C THR A 606 -20.72 -41.03 -34.33
N ALA A 607 -19.45 -41.01 -33.96
CA ALA A 607 -18.94 -41.79 -32.85
C ALA A 607 -19.48 -41.30 -31.49
N ILE A 608 -19.49 -39.98 -31.27
CA ILE A 608 -20.10 -39.38 -30.07
C ILE A 608 -21.60 -39.70 -30.01
N LEU A 609 -22.33 -39.56 -31.13
CA LEU A 609 -23.75 -39.89 -31.22
C LEU A 609 -24.02 -41.34 -30.78
N LYS A 610 -23.25 -42.30 -31.31
CA LYS A 610 -23.40 -43.71 -30.96
C LYS A 610 -23.20 -43.98 -29.46
N ILE A 611 -22.17 -43.38 -28.86
CA ILE A 611 -21.85 -43.58 -27.44
C ILE A 611 -22.90 -42.88 -26.55
N ALA A 612 -23.28 -41.64 -26.87
CA ALA A 612 -24.25 -40.89 -26.10
C ALA A 612 -25.67 -41.48 -26.17
N THR A 613 -26.10 -42.02 -27.31
CA THR A 613 -27.40 -42.70 -27.45
C THR A 613 -27.47 -44.06 -26.74
N ALA A 614 -26.33 -44.74 -26.56
CA ALA A 614 -26.26 -45.99 -25.79
C ALA A 614 -26.33 -45.77 -24.27
N SER A 615 -26.31 -44.52 -23.81
CA SER A 615 -26.37 -44.15 -22.39
C SER A 615 -27.78 -44.31 -21.79
N PRO A 616 -27.89 -44.73 -20.51
CA PRO A 616 -29.18 -44.88 -19.83
C PRO A 616 -29.94 -43.56 -19.62
N TRP A 617 -29.27 -42.40 -19.58
CA TRP A 617 -29.91 -41.10 -19.33
C TRP A 617 -30.64 -40.52 -20.55
N GLY A 618 -30.58 -41.22 -21.68
CA GLY A 618 -31.14 -40.82 -22.96
C GLY A 618 -32.53 -41.37 -23.31
N ALA A 619 -33.02 -42.35 -22.56
CA ALA A 619 -34.01 -43.33 -23.03
C ALA A 619 -35.47 -42.84 -23.22
N GLN A 620 -35.79 -41.57 -22.95
CA GLN A 620 -37.18 -41.06 -22.94
C GLN A 620 -37.44 -39.84 -23.85
N THR A 621 -36.72 -39.67 -24.96
CA THR A 621 -36.84 -38.47 -25.81
C THR A 621 -36.87 -38.74 -27.31
N VAL A 622 -37.32 -37.73 -28.06
CA VAL A 622 -37.43 -37.78 -29.52
C VAL A 622 -36.02 -37.92 -30.14
N PRO A 623 -35.77 -38.92 -30.99
CA PRO A 623 -34.51 -39.07 -31.68
C PRO A 623 -34.28 -37.92 -32.67
N ILE A 624 -33.05 -37.44 -32.77
CA ILE A 624 -32.66 -36.43 -33.76
C ILE A 624 -32.71 -37.05 -35.16
N THR A 625 -33.33 -36.37 -36.12
CA THR A 625 -33.44 -36.83 -37.52
C THR A 625 -32.19 -36.50 -38.35
N LYS A 626 -31.36 -35.52 -37.96
CA LYS A 626 -30.11 -35.13 -38.63
C LYS A 626 -29.14 -34.38 -37.68
N GLY A 627 -27.87 -34.77 -37.65
CA GLY A 627 -26.81 -34.09 -36.86
C GLY A 627 -26.53 -34.70 -35.48
N LEU A 628 -25.54 -34.16 -34.75
CA LEU A 628 -25.17 -34.65 -33.41
C LEU A 628 -26.02 -34.03 -32.29
N LEU A 629 -26.25 -32.72 -32.36
CA LEU A 629 -27.03 -31.94 -31.38
C LEU A 629 -28.21 -31.27 -32.09
N GLY A 630 -29.19 -30.76 -31.32
CA GLY A 630 -30.33 -30.02 -31.88
C GLY A 630 -29.92 -28.67 -32.49
N GLU A 631 -30.88 -27.93 -33.05
CA GLU A 631 -30.64 -26.62 -33.68
C GLU A 631 -30.03 -25.59 -32.71
N ARG A 632 -30.26 -25.76 -31.40
CA ARG A 632 -29.68 -24.94 -30.35
C ARG A 632 -28.41 -25.51 -29.73
N GLY A 633 -27.93 -26.64 -30.22
CA GLY A 633 -26.60 -27.17 -29.89
C GLY A 633 -25.53 -26.76 -30.89
N SER A 634 -24.28 -26.85 -30.48
CA SER A 634 -23.13 -26.74 -31.37
C SER A 634 -21.96 -27.54 -30.81
N TRP A 635 -21.12 -28.08 -31.68
CA TRP A 635 -19.89 -28.74 -31.26
C TRP A 635 -18.76 -28.46 -32.25
N MET A 636 -17.54 -28.38 -31.74
CA MET A 636 -16.38 -27.99 -32.51
C MET A 636 -15.10 -28.64 -31.98
N GLY A 637 -14.31 -29.18 -32.89
CA GLY A 637 -12.91 -29.52 -32.67
C GLY A 637 -12.03 -28.30 -32.92
N MET A 638 -11.25 -27.95 -31.90
CA MET A 638 -10.31 -26.84 -31.91
C MET A 638 -8.88 -27.37 -31.78
N ILE A 639 -7.96 -26.85 -32.58
CA ILE A 639 -6.55 -27.26 -32.63
C ILE A 639 -5.68 -26.10 -32.16
N TRP A 640 -4.65 -26.40 -31.38
CA TRP A 640 -3.75 -25.38 -30.83
C TRP A 640 -2.81 -24.81 -31.90
N ASP A 641 -2.86 -23.50 -32.11
CA ASP A 641 -1.87 -22.78 -32.89
C ASP A 641 -0.80 -22.22 -31.95
N ALA A 642 0.39 -22.83 -31.95
CA ALA A 642 1.49 -22.42 -31.09
C ALA A 642 2.05 -21.02 -31.42
N SER A 643 1.87 -20.54 -32.66
CA SER A 643 2.33 -19.21 -33.08
C SER A 643 1.38 -18.13 -32.58
N LEU A 644 0.07 -18.39 -32.65
CA LEU A 644 -0.96 -17.47 -32.15
C LEU A 644 -1.22 -17.64 -30.64
N ARG A 645 -0.79 -18.75 -30.03
CA ARG A 645 -1.10 -19.18 -28.66
C ARG A 645 -2.61 -19.26 -28.40
N LEU A 646 -3.34 -19.80 -29.38
CA LEU A 646 -4.80 -19.89 -29.34
C LEU A 646 -5.28 -21.24 -29.88
N LEU A 647 -6.31 -21.78 -29.24
CA LEU A 647 -7.15 -22.85 -29.80
C LEU A 647 -7.99 -22.27 -30.94
N CYS A 648 -7.84 -22.83 -32.13
CA CYS A 648 -8.51 -22.39 -33.34
C CYS A 648 -9.51 -23.45 -33.85
N PRO A 649 -10.75 -23.07 -34.22
CA PRO A 649 -11.74 -23.99 -34.78
C PRO A 649 -11.24 -24.65 -36.06
N ALA A 650 -11.38 -25.97 -36.17
CA ALA A 650 -10.91 -26.74 -37.31
C ALA A 650 -12.00 -27.62 -37.95
N PHE A 651 -12.85 -28.26 -37.15
CA PHE A 651 -13.92 -29.15 -37.63
C PHE A 651 -15.11 -29.17 -36.66
N GLY A 652 -16.27 -29.66 -37.07
CA GLY A 652 -17.47 -29.75 -36.22
C GLY A 652 -18.74 -29.19 -36.87
N GLN A 653 -19.83 -29.14 -36.10
CA GLN A 653 -21.10 -28.53 -36.50
C GLN A 653 -21.36 -27.31 -35.62
N PHE A 654 -21.03 -26.14 -36.17
CA PHE A 654 -21.14 -24.86 -35.49
C PHE A 654 -21.47 -23.76 -36.51
N TRP A 655 -21.91 -22.62 -35.99
CA TRP A 655 -22.34 -21.49 -36.80
C TRP A 655 -21.13 -20.82 -37.46
N PRO A 656 -21.26 -20.28 -38.69
CA PRO A 656 -20.16 -19.59 -39.35
C PRO A 656 -19.48 -18.50 -38.50
N GLN A 657 -20.26 -17.81 -37.66
CA GLN A 657 -19.76 -16.79 -36.74
C GLN A 657 -18.85 -17.38 -35.64
N SER A 658 -19.03 -18.65 -35.28
CA SER A 658 -18.19 -19.35 -34.30
C SER A 658 -16.81 -19.73 -34.85
N TRP A 659 -16.51 -19.55 -36.15
CA TRP A 659 -15.13 -19.64 -36.66
C TRP A 659 -14.20 -18.59 -36.06
N ALA A 660 -14.75 -17.50 -35.51
CA ALA A 660 -14.00 -16.50 -34.77
C ALA A 660 -13.74 -16.88 -33.30
N ALA A 661 -14.38 -17.94 -32.77
CA ALA A 661 -14.21 -18.37 -31.40
C ALA A 661 -12.79 -18.93 -31.20
N ARG A 662 -11.96 -18.23 -30.44
CA ARG A 662 -10.60 -18.65 -30.10
C ARG A 662 -10.40 -18.58 -28.60
N PHE A 663 -9.68 -19.56 -28.05
CA PHE A 663 -9.44 -19.64 -26.61
C PHE A 663 -7.93 -19.71 -26.34
N ALA A 664 -7.44 -18.87 -25.43
CA ALA A 664 -6.08 -18.99 -24.91
C ALA A 664 -5.92 -20.25 -24.04
N CYS A 665 -4.68 -20.65 -23.77
CA CYS A 665 -4.41 -21.72 -22.81
C CYS A 665 -5.02 -21.37 -21.44
N GLY A 666 -5.84 -22.28 -20.89
CA GLY A 666 -6.57 -22.09 -19.64
C GLY A 666 -7.83 -21.21 -19.72
N SER A 667 -8.17 -20.64 -20.88
CA SER A 667 -9.32 -19.72 -21.05
C SER A 667 -10.58 -20.44 -21.53
N GLY A 668 -11.69 -20.19 -20.85
CA GLY A 668 -12.92 -20.93 -21.07
C GLY A 668 -12.79 -22.40 -20.65
N VAL A 669 -13.89 -23.15 -20.78
CA VAL A 669 -13.90 -24.60 -20.55
C VAL A 669 -12.94 -25.32 -21.51
N ALA A 670 -12.86 -24.84 -22.75
CA ALA A 670 -11.99 -25.39 -23.79
C ALA A 670 -10.49 -25.21 -23.49
N GLY A 671 -10.06 -23.98 -23.19
CA GLY A 671 -8.67 -23.71 -22.85
C GLY A 671 -8.24 -24.38 -21.54
N HIS A 672 -9.14 -24.51 -20.58
CA HIS A 672 -8.89 -25.24 -19.33
C HIS A 672 -8.69 -26.75 -19.58
N ALA A 673 -9.55 -27.37 -20.38
CA ALA A 673 -9.39 -28.78 -20.77
C ALA A 673 -8.07 -29.02 -21.51
N PHE A 674 -7.69 -28.08 -22.38
CA PHE A 674 -6.41 -28.11 -23.10
C PHE A 674 -5.21 -28.01 -22.16
N ARG A 675 -5.20 -27.00 -21.26
CA ARG A 675 -4.09 -26.73 -20.33
C ARG A 675 -3.75 -27.95 -19.47
N PHE A 676 -4.76 -28.57 -18.88
CA PHE A 676 -4.56 -29.68 -17.95
C PHE A 676 -4.65 -31.07 -18.59
N ASN A 677 -4.88 -31.14 -19.91
CA ASN A 677 -5.10 -32.40 -20.62
C ASN A 677 -6.19 -33.29 -19.96
N LYS A 678 -7.18 -32.64 -19.32
CA LYS A 678 -8.29 -33.27 -18.58
C LYS A 678 -9.62 -32.81 -19.18
N THR A 679 -10.62 -33.69 -19.14
CA THR A 679 -11.98 -33.31 -19.54
C THR A 679 -12.50 -32.23 -18.60
N ALA A 680 -12.98 -31.12 -19.16
CA ALA A 680 -13.55 -30.02 -18.39
C ALA A 680 -15.01 -29.81 -18.79
N ALA A 681 -15.82 -29.35 -17.85
CA ALA A 681 -17.24 -29.12 -18.06
C ALA A 681 -17.70 -27.83 -17.39
N TRP A 682 -18.83 -27.33 -17.85
CA TRP A 682 -19.61 -26.30 -17.19
C TRP A 682 -21.09 -26.64 -17.31
N HIS A 683 -21.87 -26.34 -16.27
CA HIS A 683 -23.31 -26.54 -16.26
C HIS A 683 -23.99 -25.42 -15.48
N ARG A 684 -25.04 -24.81 -16.05
CA ARG A 684 -25.75 -23.66 -15.48
C ARG A 684 -26.27 -23.90 -14.06
N ASP A 685 -26.80 -25.11 -13.82
CA ASP A 685 -27.39 -25.47 -12.52
C ASP A 685 -26.34 -26.01 -11.52
N ALA A 686 -25.05 -26.06 -11.88
CA ALA A 686 -23.99 -26.47 -10.97
C ALA A 686 -23.35 -25.22 -10.34
N ASN A 687 -23.59 -24.99 -9.04
CA ASN A 687 -22.96 -23.89 -8.29
C ASN A 687 -21.60 -24.34 -7.71
N ALA A 688 -20.69 -24.78 -8.59
CA ALA A 688 -19.38 -25.31 -8.22
C ALA A 688 -18.26 -24.32 -8.53
N THR A 689 -17.09 -24.48 -7.89
CA THR A 689 -15.86 -23.71 -8.16
C THR A 689 -15.44 -23.79 -9.63
N THR A 690 -15.70 -24.93 -10.30
CA THR A 690 -15.52 -25.14 -11.75
C THR A 690 -16.41 -24.23 -12.62
N SER A 691 -17.34 -23.47 -12.05
CA SER A 691 -18.10 -22.45 -12.79
C SER A 691 -17.22 -21.29 -13.25
N ILE A 692 -16.12 -21.02 -12.54
CA ILE A 692 -15.24 -19.89 -12.84
C ILE A 692 -14.52 -20.05 -14.19
N ILE A 693 -14.27 -21.27 -14.66
CA ILE A 693 -13.61 -21.47 -15.97
C ILE A 693 -14.55 -21.15 -17.13
N TYR A 694 -15.86 -20.99 -16.90
CA TYR A 694 -16.78 -20.53 -17.92
C TYR A 694 -16.62 -19.03 -18.17
N GLN A 695 -16.35 -18.69 -19.43
CA GLN A 695 -16.38 -17.31 -19.91
C GLN A 695 -17.59 -17.16 -20.84
N PRO A 696 -18.53 -16.25 -20.54
CA PRO A 696 -19.52 -15.82 -21.52
C PRO A 696 -18.76 -15.29 -22.73
N SER A 697 -19.12 -15.78 -23.92
CA SER A 697 -18.52 -15.48 -25.23
C SER A 697 -17.65 -14.20 -25.30
N PRO A 698 -16.39 -14.27 -25.78
CA PRO A 698 -15.44 -13.15 -25.78
C PRO A 698 -16.01 -11.88 -26.41
N ASP A 699 -15.46 -10.69 -26.11
CA ASP A 699 -16.01 -9.38 -26.47
C ASP A 699 -16.42 -9.20 -27.95
N HIS A 700 -15.82 -9.94 -28.88
CA HIS A 700 -16.17 -9.98 -30.30
C HIS A 700 -17.52 -10.67 -30.62
N HIS A 701 -18.12 -11.37 -29.66
CA HIS A 701 -19.38 -12.13 -29.80
C HIS A 701 -20.58 -11.46 -29.10
N ARG A 702 -20.43 -10.26 -28.52
CA ARG A 702 -21.51 -9.60 -27.73
C ARG A 702 -22.84 -9.43 -28.49
N LEU A 703 -22.81 -9.34 -29.83
CA LEU A 703 -24.01 -9.23 -30.65
C LEU A 703 -24.82 -10.54 -30.78
N PHE A 704 -24.21 -11.71 -30.49
CA PHE A 704 -24.82 -13.04 -30.64
C PHE A 704 -24.46 -13.99 -29.51
N ALA A 705 -24.30 -13.48 -28.28
CA ALA A 705 -23.95 -14.29 -27.11
C ALA A 705 -25.03 -15.34 -26.84
N ARG A 706 -24.64 -16.62 -26.89
CA ARG A 706 -25.54 -17.75 -26.64
C ARG A 706 -25.58 -18.08 -25.15
N ASN A 707 -26.78 -18.37 -24.66
CA ASN A 707 -26.99 -18.76 -23.27
C ASN A 707 -26.97 -20.28 -23.17
N TYR A 708 -25.78 -20.87 -23.23
CA TYR A 708 -25.62 -22.32 -23.06
C TYR A 708 -26.12 -22.76 -21.68
N ARG A 709 -26.67 -23.97 -21.63
CA ARG A 709 -27.08 -24.65 -20.40
C ARG A 709 -25.95 -25.51 -19.88
N TRP A 710 -25.19 -26.13 -20.78
CA TRP A 710 -24.00 -26.91 -20.45
C TRP A 710 -22.95 -26.80 -21.56
N ILE A 711 -21.68 -26.99 -21.16
CA ILE A 711 -20.51 -27.08 -22.04
C ILE A 711 -19.66 -28.26 -21.56
N LEU A 712 -19.15 -29.05 -22.49
CA LEU A 712 -18.29 -30.21 -22.21
C LEU A 712 -17.14 -30.23 -23.20
N CYS A 713 -15.90 -30.28 -22.72
CA CYS A 713 -14.70 -30.25 -23.55
C CYS A 713 -13.82 -31.46 -23.27
N PHE A 714 -13.50 -32.22 -24.32
CA PHE A 714 -12.62 -33.37 -24.27
C PHE A 714 -11.27 -33.03 -24.92
N PRO A 715 -10.13 -33.23 -24.24
CA PRO A 715 -8.82 -33.02 -24.86
C PRO A 715 -8.53 -34.08 -25.93
N LEU A 716 -7.96 -33.61 -27.04
CA LEU A 716 -7.32 -34.45 -28.06
C LEU A 716 -5.93 -34.81 -27.55
N ARG A 717 -5.84 -35.86 -26.75
CA ARG A 717 -4.63 -36.30 -26.05
C ARG A 717 -3.53 -36.67 -27.05
N LEU A 718 -2.30 -36.31 -26.72
CA LEU A 718 -1.12 -36.84 -27.38
C LEU A 718 -0.73 -38.20 -26.77
N ALA A 719 0.49 -38.67 -27.02
CA ALA A 719 0.96 -39.91 -26.40
C ALA A 719 0.98 -39.78 -24.86
N PRO A 720 0.63 -40.83 -24.09
CA PRO A 720 0.51 -40.74 -22.62
C PRO A 720 1.77 -40.15 -21.94
N GLU A 721 2.95 -40.47 -22.47
CA GLU A 721 4.25 -39.98 -22.01
C GLU A 721 4.48 -38.48 -22.26
N GLU A 722 3.68 -37.81 -23.08
CA GLU A 722 3.81 -36.38 -23.38
C GLU A 722 2.92 -35.51 -22.48
N GLU A 723 1.94 -36.10 -21.77
CA GLU A 723 1.01 -35.44 -20.84
C GLU A 723 0.35 -34.15 -21.39
N SER A 724 0.24 -34.03 -22.71
CA SER A 724 -0.24 -32.84 -23.42
C SER A 724 -1.40 -33.18 -24.36
N SER A 725 -2.03 -32.15 -24.92
CA SER A 725 -3.11 -32.31 -25.91
C SER A 725 -2.82 -31.53 -27.19
N LEU A 726 -3.24 -32.02 -28.35
CA LEU A 726 -3.16 -31.31 -29.64
C LEU A 726 -4.16 -30.15 -29.71
N GLY A 727 -5.25 -30.26 -28.95
CA GLY A 727 -6.43 -29.44 -29.04
C GLY A 727 -7.56 -30.03 -28.21
N VAL A 728 -8.80 -29.63 -28.48
CA VAL A 728 -9.99 -30.05 -27.71
C VAL A 728 -11.21 -30.19 -28.62
N VAL A 729 -12.11 -31.11 -28.28
CA VAL A 729 -13.46 -31.21 -28.84
C VAL A 729 -14.44 -30.66 -27.81
N GLY A 730 -15.01 -29.48 -28.10
CA GLY A 730 -16.01 -28.81 -27.28
C GLY A 730 -17.43 -29.05 -27.79
N LEU A 731 -18.35 -29.38 -26.89
CA LEU A 731 -19.77 -29.54 -27.14
C LEU A 731 -20.55 -28.61 -26.21
N ALA A 732 -21.59 -27.95 -26.72
CA ALA A 732 -22.42 -27.07 -25.94
C ALA A 732 -23.87 -27.09 -26.45
N SER A 733 -24.85 -26.98 -25.54
CA SER A 733 -26.25 -26.77 -25.92
C SER A 733 -26.95 -25.83 -24.95
N GLU A 734 -27.92 -25.06 -25.45
CA GLU A 734 -28.82 -24.25 -24.63
C GLU A 734 -29.97 -25.07 -24.02
N GLU A 735 -30.16 -26.30 -24.51
CA GLU A 735 -31.29 -27.16 -24.20
C GLU A 735 -30.84 -28.60 -23.91
N GLU A 736 -31.75 -29.38 -23.34
CA GLU A 736 -31.60 -30.81 -23.05
C GLU A 736 -32.82 -31.58 -23.60
N ASN A 737 -33.16 -31.27 -24.85
CA ASN A 737 -34.39 -31.73 -25.48
C ASN A 737 -34.22 -33.07 -26.20
N THR A 738 -32.99 -33.36 -26.64
CA THR A 738 -32.66 -34.60 -27.34
C THR A 738 -32.00 -35.61 -26.42
N GLN A 739 -32.02 -36.87 -26.84
CA GLN A 739 -31.38 -37.99 -26.12
C GLN A 739 -29.89 -37.71 -25.83
N VAL A 740 -29.17 -37.21 -26.84
CA VAL A 740 -27.74 -36.89 -26.74
C VAL A 740 -27.50 -35.73 -25.80
N GLU A 741 -28.26 -34.64 -25.92
CA GLU A 741 -28.08 -33.46 -25.08
C GLU A 741 -28.35 -33.75 -23.60
N ARG A 742 -29.33 -34.60 -23.27
CA ARG A 742 -29.56 -35.05 -21.89
C ARG A 742 -28.40 -35.86 -21.34
N ALA A 743 -27.90 -36.84 -22.11
CA ALA A 743 -26.80 -37.67 -21.67
C ALA A 743 -25.52 -36.84 -21.42
N LEU A 744 -25.20 -35.93 -22.35
CA LEU A 744 -24.03 -35.05 -22.24
C LEU A 744 -24.22 -33.96 -21.18
N GLY A 745 -25.41 -33.38 -21.05
CA GLY A 745 -25.75 -32.40 -20.01
C GLY A 745 -25.68 -33.01 -18.61
N HIS A 746 -26.22 -34.23 -18.42
CA HIS A 746 -26.07 -34.98 -17.17
C HIS A 746 -24.60 -35.24 -16.84
N LEU A 747 -23.81 -35.68 -17.82
CA LEU A 747 -22.36 -35.88 -17.62
C LEU A 747 -21.66 -34.56 -17.24
N ALA A 748 -21.95 -33.46 -17.94
CA ALA A 748 -21.38 -32.16 -17.62
C ALA A 748 -21.71 -31.72 -16.20
N ARG A 749 -22.97 -31.89 -15.76
CA ARG A 749 -23.39 -31.63 -14.39
C ARG A 749 -22.64 -32.49 -13.39
N ALA A 750 -22.56 -33.80 -13.62
CA ALA A 750 -21.87 -34.74 -12.73
C ALA A 750 -20.37 -34.44 -12.57
N ILE A 751 -19.71 -33.98 -13.66
CA ILE A 751 -18.33 -33.50 -13.61
C ILE A 751 -18.23 -32.23 -12.74
N CYS A 752 -19.12 -31.25 -12.97
CA CYS A 752 -19.07 -29.98 -12.24
C CYS A 752 -19.33 -30.15 -10.73
N THR A 753 -20.24 -31.06 -10.35
CA THR A 753 -20.61 -31.30 -8.95
C THR A 753 -19.76 -32.36 -8.25
N GLU A 754 -18.75 -32.92 -8.92
CA GLU A 754 -17.91 -34.02 -8.43
C GLU A 754 -18.73 -35.26 -7.98
N THR A 755 -19.90 -35.46 -8.58
CA THR A 755 -20.82 -36.58 -8.27
C THR A 755 -20.88 -37.58 -9.43
N LEU A 756 -19.72 -37.99 -9.93
CA LEU A 756 -19.62 -38.99 -11.00
C LEU A 756 -20.00 -40.38 -10.47
N ASP A 757 -21.24 -40.80 -10.75
CA ASP A 757 -21.64 -42.19 -10.55
C ASP A 757 -20.88 -43.16 -11.49
N PRO A 758 -20.87 -44.48 -11.22
CA PRO A 758 -20.10 -45.45 -12.02
C PRO A 758 -20.43 -45.44 -13.50
N GLU A 759 -21.70 -45.21 -13.86
CA GLU A 759 -22.13 -45.14 -15.25
C GLU A 759 -21.63 -43.84 -15.89
N ALA A 760 -21.71 -42.69 -15.21
CA ALA A 760 -21.28 -41.40 -15.74
C ALA A 760 -19.76 -41.39 -15.93
N ALA A 761 -19.02 -42.00 -15.00
CA ALA A 761 -17.60 -42.25 -15.12
C ALA A 761 -17.27 -43.16 -16.32
N LYS A 762 -18.08 -44.19 -16.57
CA LYS A 762 -17.95 -45.07 -17.74
C LYS A 762 -18.23 -44.32 -19.04
N LEU A 763 -19.32 -43.55 -19.12
CA LEU A 763 -19.66 -42.73 -20.28
C LEU A 763 -18.52 -41.74 -20.59
N ARG A 764 -18.00 -41.07 -19.56
CA ARG A 764 -16.84 -40.16 -19.70
C ARG A 764 -15.65 -40.87 -20.32
N ARG A 765 -15.23 -42.02 -19.76
CA ARG A 765 -14.09 -42.80 -20.29
C ARG A 765 -14.32 -43.24 -21.73
N MET A 766 -15.51 -43.74 -22.05
CA MET A 766 -15.85 -44.17 -23.41
C MET A 766 -15.78 -43.00 -24.41
N LEU A 767 -16.30 -41.82 -24.05
CA LEU A 767 -16.22 -40.63 -24.89
C LEU A 767 -14.77 -40.14 -25.05
N GLU A 768 -13.99 -40.08 -23.97
CA GLU A 768 -12.57 -39.71 -24.01
C GLU A 768 -11.78 -40.62 -24.96
N THR A 769 -11.96 -41.94 -24.86
CA THR A 769 -11.29 -42.92 -25.73
C THR A 769 -11.75 -42.80 -27.17
N VAL A 770 -13.06 -42.79 -27.42
CA VAL A 770 -13.62 -42.79 -28.78
C VAL A 770 -13.28 -41.51 -29.55
N VAL A 771 -13.37 -40.35 -28.89
CA VAL A 771 -13.01 -39.07 -29.53
C VAL A 771 -11.55 -39.09 -29.99
N ASN A 772 -10.64 -39.58 -29.13
CA ASN A 772 -9.22 -39.66 -29.44
C ASN A 772 -8.90 -40.70 -30.52
N VAL A 773 -9.40 -41.93 -30.38
CA VAL A 773 -9.13 -43.01 -31.35
C VAL A 773 -9.65 -42.64 -32.74
N VAL A 774 -10.91 -42.17 -32.85
CA VAL A 774 -11.50 -41.82 -34.15
C VAL A 774 -10.78 -40.65 -34.80
N PHE A 775 -10.45 -39.61 -34.01
CA PHE A 775 -9.69 -38.47 -34.50
C PHE A 775 -8.32 -38.91 -35.03
N TRP A 776 -7.53 -39.62 -34.21
CA TRP A 776 -6.17 -40.01 -34.57
C TRP A 776 -6.12 -41.03 -35.71
N THR A 777 -7.07 -41.96 -35.80
CA THR A 777 -7.17 -42.89 -36.93
C THR A 777 -7.37 -42.14 -38.25
N LEU A 778 -8.27 -41.15 -38.28
CA LEU A 778 -8.45 -40.34 -39.49
C LEU A 778 -7.22 -39.50 -39.83
N VAL A 779 -6.58 -38.87 -38.83
CA VAL A 779 -5.39 -38.06 -39.07
C VAL A 779 -4.19 -38.91 -39.53
N ALA A 780 -4.08 -40.15 -39.03
CA ALA A 780 -2.98 -41.06 -39.31
C ALA A 780 -3.12 -41.85 -40.63
N GLU A 781 -4.35 -42.10 -41.09
CA GLU A 781 -4.64 -43.04 -42.19
C GLU A 781 -5.38 -42.42 -43.39
N ALA A 782 -5.83 -41.16 -43.31
CA ALA A 782 -6.54 -40.52 -44.42
C ALA A 782 -5.65 -40.36 -45.67
N LYS A 783 -6.00 -41.06 -46.75
CA LYS A 783 -5.30 -41.02 -48.04
C LYS A 783 -5.26 -39.62 -48.70
N ASP A 784 -6.25 -38.77 -48.42
CA ASP A 784 -6.31 -37.38 -48.91
C ASP A 784 -5.96 -36.34 -47.81
N GLY A 785 -5.32 -36.78 -46.72
CA GLY A 785 -5.06 -35.98 -45.52
C GLY A 785 -3.66 -35.39 -45.45
N LEU A 786 -2.92 -35.78 -44.41
CA LEU A 786 -1.51 -35.43 -44.21
C LEU A 786 -0.60 -36.22 -45.17
N SER A 787 0.54 -35.66 -45.57
CA SER A 787 1.57 -36.39 -46.33
C SER A 787 2.16 -37.55 -45.52
N GLU A 788 2.82 -38.50 -46.18
CA GLU A 788 3.39 -39.68 -45.52
C GLU A 788 4.40 -39.32 -44.41
N SER A 789 5.20 -38.26 -44.61
CA SER A 789 6.11 -37.73 -43.58
C SER A 789 5.37 -37.09 -42.41
N GLU A 790 4.28 -36.36 -42.67
CA GLU A 790 3.44 -35.74 -41.63
C GLU A 790 2.62 -36.79 -40.85
N GLN A 791 2.32 -37.96 -41.43
CA GLN A 791 1.56 -39.03 -40.76
C GLN A 791 2.38 -39.83 -39.74
N ARG A 792 3.72 -39.71 -39.72
CA ARG A 792 4.58 -40.50 -38.83
C ARG A 792 4.26 -40.27 -37.35
N TYR A 793 4.10 -39.02 -36.94
CA TYR A 793 3.79 -38.68 -35.54
C TYR A 793 2.35 -39.04 -35.16
N PRO A 794 1.30 -38.70 -35.94
CA PRO A 794 -0.07 -39.19 -35.71
C PRO A 794 -0.18 -40.71 -35.55
N ARG A 795 0.52 -41.50 -36.39
CA ARG A 795 0.53 -42.97 -36.27
C ARG A 795 1.17 -43.44 -34.96
N HIS A 796 2.22 -42.76 -34.51
CA HIS A 796 2.84 -43.06 -33.22
C HIS A 796 1.87 -42.76 -32.07
N VAL A 797 1.24 -41.58 -32.06
CA VAL A 797 0.24 -41.20 -31.04
C VAL A 797 -0.91 -42.19 -31.01
N LEU A 798 -1.48 -42.54 -32.17
CA LEU A 798 -2.56 -43.53 -32.27
C LEU A 798 -2.15 -44.88 -31.67
N LYS A 799 -0.96 -45.38 -32.02
CA LYS A 799 -0.45 -46.65 -31.50
C LYS A 799 -0.28 -46.60 -29.98
N SER A 800 0.28 -45.51 -29.45
CA SER A 800 0.46 -45.33 -28.00
C SER A 800 -0.88 -45.28 -27.28
N LEU A 801 -1.86 -44.53 -27.80
CA LEU A 801 -3.21 -44.46 -27.23
C LEU A 801 -3.91 -45.82 -27.22
N LEU A 802 -3.88 -46.55 -28.34
CA LEU A 802 -4.45 -47.90 -28.44
C LEU A 802 -3.77 -48.89 -27.49
N SER A 803 -2.47 -48.78 -27.27
CA SER A 803 -1.75 -49.64 -26.32
C SER A 803 -2.04 -49.32 -24.85
N SER A 804 -2.48 -48.09 -24.57
CA SER A 804 -2.83 -47.62 -23.22
C SER A 804 -4.31 -47.80 -22.86
N ALA A 805 -5.18 -48.02 -23.86
CA ALA A 805 -6.59 -48.26 -23.65
C ALA A 805 -6.78 -49.67 -23.05
N THR A 806 -7.40 -49.74 -21.88
CA THR A 806 -7.62 -51.00 -21.14
C THR A 806 -8.84 -51.78 -21.60
N ASP A 807 -9.62 -51.26 -22.55
CA ASP A 807 -10.77 -51.91 -23.21
C ASP A 807 -10.98 -51.37 -24.64
#